data_AF-A0AAP0RZN5-F1
#
_entry.id   AF-A0AAP0RZN5-F1
#
_cell.length_a   1.000
_cell.length_b   1.000
_cell.length_c   1.000
_cell.angle_alpha   90.00
_cell.angle_beta   90.00
_cell.angle_gamma   90.00
#
_symmetry.space_group_name_H-M   'P 1'
#
loop_
_entity.id
_entity.type
_entity.pdbx_description
1 polymer ?
#
loop_
_entity_poly.entity_id
_entity_poly.type
_entity_poly.pdbx_seq_one_letter_code
_entity_poly.pdbx_strand_id
1 'polypeptide(L)'
;MAVVSTQLMDKQQKHKKYLQFLALSKCHEELYSRQRHSLQTIMEHGEKLAGMIQLRELQNMISQNRSVGVGSPNSSSESEISGSLWDLIQLVGERARRNTVLLMDRDNAEVFYSKVSELEEVFYCLERQLECLIGVEQPFMVQIQRACELSNACVALVRTAMHYRNEHHMWYPSPEGLTPWYCQPLVRNGLWSVASFMLQLLNETTGLDMLTRSDLYSHLEVLAEVSLEAYTGAITAKIERGEEHKGLLEEYWNRRDALLDSLYQQVKGFVEAGYQDLKEGNEEQNEEILRKLSSGLLSIAKRHEGYQTLWNICCDLNDTVLLRNLMHESMGPKGGFSSFVFKQLYENKQFSKLLRLGEEFQEELSSFLKQHRDLLWLHEVFLHQFSSASETMHTLAISQDESSISEAEEGTDPENAVLELTLAERKRLLNLSKIAAMAGKDAEFESKVKRIEADLKLLKLQEEIIKLIPSDKEKENIGQQPLRPIDLIELCVKGQNSELSLCAFDVFAWTSSSFRKCHRSLLEECWKNAADQDNWGELYQASISEGWSDAETLRFLKQTMLFQASSRCYESEAETFEGEFDEVLPLRQENLELPILKDSGSSVEAILMQHKDFPDAGKLMLTAIMLGGAQVDIRVGEGPSLIE
;
A
#
# COMPACT_ATOMS: atom_id res chain seq x y z
N MET A 1 -13.99 51.72 -26.03
CA MET A 1 -13.73 51.03 -24.73
C MET A 1 -14.88 51.10 -23.72
N ALA A 2 -15.54 52.24 -23.47
CA ALA A 2 -16.70 52.31 -22.55
C ALA A 2 -17.97 51.60 -23.07
N VAL A 3 -18.19 51.63 -24.40
CA VAL A 3 -19.36 51.02 -25.08
C VAL A 3 -19.42 49.49 -24.90
N VAL A 4 -18.27 48.81 -24.85
CA VAL A 4 -18.20 47.36 -24.65
C VAL A 4 -18.61 46.98 -23.23
N SER A 5 -18.20 47.77 -22.23
CA SER A 5 -18.58 47.54 -20.83
C SER A 5 -20.10 47.67 -20.63
N THR A 6 -20.71 48.70 -21.23
CA THR A 6 -22.17 48.88 -21.17
C THR A 6 -22.91 47.75 -21.89
N GLN A 7 -22.38 47.25 -23.02
CA GLN A 7 -22.98 46.12 -23.74
C GLN A 7 -22.93 44.81 -22.94
N LEU A 8 -21.84 44.54 -22.23
CA LEU A 8 -21.73 43.34 -21.38
C LEU A 8 -22.69 43.42 -20.19
N MET A 9 -22.81 44.59 -19.55
CA MET A 9 -23.78 44.80 -18.47
C MET A 9 -25.23 44.66 -18.96
N ASP A 10 -25.55 45.18 -20.14
CA ASP A 10 -26.87 45.00 -20.75
C ASP A 10 -27.16 43.52 -21.04
N LYS A 11 -26.17 42.76 -21.52
CA LYS A 11 -26.30 41.31 -21.71
C LYS A 11 -26.53 40.58 -20.38
N GLN A 12 -25.80 40.93 -19.33
CA GLN A 12 -25.98 40.35 -18.00
C GLN A 12 -27.39 40.66 -17.45
N GLN A 13 -27.88 41.88 -17.61
CA GLN A 13 -29.25 42.24 -17.20
C GLN A 13 -30.31 41.46 -18.00
N LYS A 14 -30.11 41.29 -19.32
CA LYS A 14 -31.00 40.47 -20.16
C LYS A 14 -30.99 39.01 -19.71
N HIS A 15 -29.82 38.46 -19.39
CA HIS A 15 -29.70 37.10 -18.86
C HIS A 15 -30.44 36.94 -17.51
N LYS A 16 -30.29 37.89 -16.58
CA LYS A 16 -31.04 37.90 -15.31
C LYS A 16 -32.55 37.96 -15.53
N LYS A 17 -33.03 38.80 -16.47
CA LYS A 17 -34.46 38.86 -16.85
C LYS A 17 -34.94 37.55 -17.48
N TYR A 18 -34.10 36.88 -18.26
CA TYR A 18 -34.42 35.58 -18.83
C TYR A 18 -34.54 34.49 -17.75
N LEU A 19 -33.63 34.46 -16.76
CA LEU A 19 -33.78 33.57 -15.60
C LEU A 19 -35.06 33.86 -14.82
N GLN A 20 -35.38 35.14 -14.55
CA GLN A 20 -36.65 35.52 -13.92
C GLN A 20 -37.86 35.04 -14.71
N PHE A 21 -37.82 35.15 -16.04
CA PHE A 21 -38.87 34.61 -16.91
C PHE A 21 -39.01 33.09 -16.78
N LEU A 22 -37.91 32.34 -16.81
CA LEU A 22 -37.90 30.88 -16.64
C LEU A 22 -38.44 30.43 -15.27
N ALA A 23 -38.19 31.19 -14.21
CA ALA A 23 -38.76 30.95 -12.89
C ALA A 23 -40.28 31.20 -12.88
N LEU A 24 -40.73 32.33 -13.43
CA LEU A 24 -42.14 32.71 -13.47
C LEU A 24 -42.98 31.78 -14.36
N SER A 25 -42.41 31.26 -15.44
CA SER A 25 -43.08 30.36 -16.37
C SER A 25 -43.12 28.90 -15.90
N LYS A 26 -42.50 28.56 -14.76
CA LYS A 26 -42.28 27.19 -14.25
C LYS A 26 -41.52 26.26 -15.21
N CYS A 27 -40.91 26.79 -16.27
CA CYS A 27 -40.09 25.99 -17.19
C CYS A 27 -38.82 25.46 -16.52
N HIS A 28 -38.40 26.05 -15.39
CA HIS A 28 -37.29 25.56 -14.59
C HIS A 28 -37.45 24.10 -14.17
N GLU A 29 -38.63 23.67 -13.71
CA GLU A 29 -38.85 22.28 -13.26
C GLU A 29 -38.74 21.26 -14.40
N GLU A 30 -39.20 21.64 -15.59
CA GLU A 30 -39.10 20.81 -16.79
C GLU A 30 -37.64 20.73 -17.30
N LEU A 31 -36.91 21.85 -17.29
CA LEU A 31 -35.49 21.89 -17.65
C LEU A 31 -34.63 21.11 -16.64
N TYR A 32 -34.94 21.23 -15.34
CA TYR A 32 -34.25 20.55 -14.26
C TYR A 32 -34.42 19.02 -14.31
N SER A 33 -35.60 18.54 -14.72
CA SER A 33 -35.91 17.10 -14.75
C SER A 33 -35.64 16.42 -16.11
N ARG A 34 -35.94 17.08 -17.24
CA ARG A 34 -35.89 16.47 -18.59
C ARG A 34 -34.73 16.94 -19.46
N GLN A 35 -34.21 18.15 -19.26
CA GLN A 35 -33.20 18.75 -20.15
C GLN A 35 -32.06 19.41 -19.35
N ARG A 36 -31.43 18.63 -18.47
CA ARG A 36 -30.37 19.09 -17.56
C ARG A 36 -29.20 19.77 -18.29
N HIS A 37 -28.78 19.26 -19.45
CA HIS A 37 -27.72 19.85 -20.28
C HIS A 37 -28.07 21.25 -20.80
N SER A 38 -29.33 21.47 -21.18
CA SER A 38 -29.81 22.77 -21.64
C SER A 38 -29.79 23.79 -20.49
N LEU A 39 -30.23 23.37 -19.30
CA LEU A 39 -30.17 24.21 -18.09
C LEU A 39 -28.73 24.56 -17.73
N GLN A 40 -27.83 23.58 -17.77
CA GLN A 40 -26.39 23.81 -17.56
C GLN A 40 -25.84 24.81 -18.57
N THR A 41 -26.12 24.65 -19.87
CA THR A 41 -25.63 25.57 -20.91
C THR A 41 -26.10 27.02 -20.68
N ILE A 42 -27.34 27.20 -20.21
CA ILE A 42 -27.88 28.51 -19.85
C ILE A 42 -27.11 29.11 -18.67
N MET A 43 -26.88 28.32 -17.62
CA MET A 43 -26.16 28.76 -16.42
C MET A 43 -24.68 29.04 -16.70
N GLU A 44 -24.02 28.20 -17.50
CA GLU A 44 -22.64 28.40 -17.97
C GLU A 44 -22.50 29.68 -18.79
N HIS A 45 -23.51 30.06 -19.58
CA HIS A 45 -23.47 31.34 -20.27
C HIS A 45 -23.48 32.52 -19.29
N GLY A 46 -24.20 32.41 -18.16
CA GLY A 46 -24.17 33.37 -17.07
C GLY A 46 -22.79 33.47 -16.41
N GLU A 47 -22.15 32.33 -16.14
CA GLU A 47 -20.77 32.25 -15.61
C GLU A 47 -19.77 32.92 -16.57
N LYS A 48 -19.80 32.56 -17.87
CA LYS A 48 -18.92 33.13 -18.90
C LYS A 48 -19.14 34.64 -19.06
N LEU A 49 -20.38 35.13 -18.95
CA LEU A 49 -20.69 36.56 -18.95
C LEU A 49 -20.08 37.28 -17.76
N ALA A 50 -20.22 36.73 -16.55
CA ALA A 50 -19.64 37.30 -15.35
C ALA A 50 -18.10 37.32 -15.44
N GLY A 51 -17.48 36.23 -15.91
CA GLY A 51 -16.04 36.16 -16.15
C GLY A 51 -15.55 37.21 -17.16
N MET A 52 -16.27 37.40 -18.27
CA MET A 52 -15.92 38.40 -19.29
C MET A 52 -16.01 39.84 -18.80
N ILE A 53 -16.95 40.13 -17.89
CA ILE A 53 -17.04 41.44 -17.23
C ILE A 53 -15.83 41.64 -16.32
N GLN A 54 -15.49 40.64 -15.50
CA GLN A 54 -14.33 40.70 -14.61
C GLN A 54 -13.00 40.83 -15.37
N LEU A 55 -12.85 40.11 -16.48
CA LEU A 55 -11.68 40.24 -17.36
C LEU A 55 -11.55 41.66 -17.92
N ARG A 56 -12.68 42.29 -18.26
CA ARG A 56 -12.72 43.66 -18.76
C ARG A 56 -12.35 44.67 -17.68
N GLU A 57 -12.83 44.48 -16.46
CA GLU A 57 -12.49 45.31 -15.30
C GLU A 57 -11.00 45.20 -14.97
N LEU A 58 -10.46 43.98 -14.96
CA LEU A 58 -9.04 43.71 -14.78
C LEU A 58 -8.20 44.41 -15.85
N GLN A 59 -8.61 44.33 -17.12
CA GLN A 59 -7.93 45.02 -18.20
C GLN A 59 -7.91 46.55 -18.00
N ASN A 60 -9.03 47.14 -17.58
CA ASN A 60 -9.09 48.57 -17.29
C ASN A 60 -8.16 48.94 -16.13
N MET A 61 -8.11 48.13 -15.08
CA MET A 61 -7.22 48.33 -13.93
C MET A 61 -5.73 48.28 -14.35
N ILE A 62 -5.33 47.29 -15.15
CA ILE A 62 -3.96 47.17 -15.68
C ILE A 62 -3.60 48.40 -16.52
N SER A 63 -4.52 48.86 -17.38
CA SER A 63 -4.29 50.07 -18.19
C SER A 63 -4.17 51.35 -17.36
N GLN A 64 -4.90 51.44 -16.25
CA GLN A 64 -4.84 52.58 -15.33
C GLN A 64 -3.53 52.59 -14.55
N ASN A 65 -3.10 51.44 -14.01
CA ASN A 65 -1.86 51.31 -13.26
C ASN A 65 -0.62 51.64 -14.13
N ARG A 66 -0.62 51.25 -15.41
CA ARG A 66 0.44 51.61 -16.36
C ARG A 66 0.45 53.10 -16.71
N SER A 67 -0.69 53.79 -16.69
CA SER A 67 -0.74 55.24 -16.95
C SER A 67 -0.30 56.11 -15.78
N VAL A 68 -0.37 55.59 -14.54
CA VAL A 68 0.11 56.28 -13.32
C VAL A 68 1.62 56.09 -13.10
N GLY A 69 2.21 55.00 -13.61
CA GLY A 69 3.64 54.67 -13.43
C GLY A 69 4.63 55.39 -14.38
N VAL A 70 4.17 56.12 -15.40
CA VAL A 70 5.05 56.77 -16.39
C VAL A 70 5.32 58.22 -15.98
N GLY A 71 6.27 58.39 -15.06
CA GLY A 71 6.89 59.67 -14.69
C GLY A 71 8.21 59.95 -15.41
N SER A 72 8.49 59.37 -16.58
CA SER A 72 9.69 59.66 -17.37
C SER A 72 9.37 59.73 -18.86
N PRO A 73 9.54 60.89 -19.53
CA PRO A 73 9.35 61.02 -20.95
C PRO A 73 10.67 60.64 -21.63
N ASN A 74 10.78 59.45 -22.23
CA ASN A 74 11.61 59.14 -23.40
C ASN A 74 11.69 57.63 -23.68
N SER A 75 10.69 57.06 -24.34
CA SER A 75 10.86 55.98 -25.33
C SER A 75 9.54 55.76 -26.08
N SER A 76 9.47 56.27 -27.31
CA SER A 76 8.40 55.98 -28.23
C SER A 76 8.61 54.59 -28.83
N SER A 77 8.12 53.56 -28.17
CA SER A 77 7.81 52.27 -28.81
C SER A 77 6.40 51.86 -28.43
N GLU A 78 5.47 51.90 -29.40
CA GLU A 78 4.07 51.49 -29.25
C GLU A 78 3.91 50.03 -28.78
N SER A 79 4.99 49.22 -28.79
CA SER A 79 5.04 47.85 -28.26
C SER A 79 5.18 47.74 -26.73
N GLU A 80 5.49 48.83 -26.02
CA GLU A 80 5.54 48.85 -24.54
C GLU A 80 4.16 49.11 -23.92
N ILE A 81 3.17 49.51 -24.75
CA ILE A 81 1.85 49.96 -24.29
C ILE A 81 0.83 48.80 -24.23
N SER A 82 1.02 47.69 -24.95
CA SER A 82 0.13 46.52 -24.86
C SER A 82 0.56 45.55 -23.75
N GLY A 83 -0.38 45.15 -22.89
CA GLY A 83 -0.18 44.07 -21.91
C GLY A 83 -0.40 42.70 -22.54
N SER A 84 0.15 41.65 -21.94
CA SER A 84 0.00 40.27 -22.44
C SER A 84 -1.47 39.83 -22.53
N LEU A 85 -2.30 40.35 -21.61
CA LEU A 85 -3.75 40.18 -21.65
C LEU A 85 -4.39 40.81 -22.89
N TRP A 86 -3.92 41.98 -23.33
CA TRP A 86 -4.45 42.62 -24.54
C TRP A 86 -4.06 41.85 -25.79
N ASP A 87 -2.80 41.37 -25.85
CA ASP A 87 -2.32 40.55 -26.96
C ASP A 87 -3.10 39.23 -27.05
N LEU A 88 -3.41 38.61 -25.91
CA LEU A 88 -4.28 37.43 -25.84
C LEU A 88 -5.70 37.72 -26.36
N ILE A 89 -6.32 38.83 -25.93
CA ILE A 89 -7.65 39.24 -26.39
C ILE A 89 -7.66 39.46 -27.92
N GLN A 90 -6.63 40.12 -28.45
CA GLN A 90 -6.50 40.36 -29.88
C GLN A 90 -6.36 39.05 -30.66
N LEU A 91 -5.56 38.11 -30.15
CA LEU A 91 -5.30 36.84 -30.79
C LEU A 91 -6.53 35.92 -30.81
N VAL A 92 -7.25 35.83 -29.68
CA VAL A 92 -8.52 35.08 -29.61
C VAL A 92 -9.58 35.74 -30.50
N GLY A 93 -9.67 37.07 -30.47
CA GLY A 93 -10.57 37.84 -31.33
C GLY A 93 -10.29 37.66 -32.82
N GLU A 94 -9.02 37.64 -33.22
CA GLU A 94 -8.62 37.39 -34.60
C GLU A 94 -9.01 35.98 -35.06
N ARG A 95 -8.84 34.97 -34.22
CA ARG A 95 -9.24 33.61 -34.54
C ARG A 95 -10.76 33.46 -34.64
N ALA A 96 -11.50 34.04 -33.70
CA ALA A 96 -12.96 34.08 -33.74
C ALA A 96 -13.47 34.80 -35.00
N ARG A 97 -12.77 35.85 -35.44
CA ARG A 97 -13.02 36.56 -36.70
C ARG A 97 -12.75 35.68 -37.93
N ARG A 98 -11.60 35.00 -37.99
CA ARG A 98 -11.26 34.06 -39.09
C ARG A 98 -12.27 32.93 -39.22
N ASN A 99 -12.82 32.47 -38.09
CA ASN A 99 -13.83 31.41 -38.06
C ASN A 99 -15.25 31.90 -38.45
N THR A 100 -15.50 33.21 -38.54
CA THR A 100 -16.85 33.75 -38.82
C THR A 100 -16.80 34.88 -39.84
N VAL A 101 -17.18 34.56 -41.08
CA VAL A 101 -17.15 35.45 -42.24
C VAL A 101 -17.87 36.79 -42.00
N LEU A 102 -18.96 36.80 -41.21
CA LEU A 102 -19.77 37.99 -40.92
C LEU A 102 -19.10 39.03 -39.98
N LEU A 103 -17.95 38.69 -39.37
CA LEU A 103 -17.28 39.53 -38.38
C LEU A 103 -15.96 40.13 -38.87
N MET A 104 -15.63 39.95 -40.16
CA MET A 104 -14.36 40.39 -40.77
C MET A 104 -14.10 41.89 -40.65
N ASP A 105 -15.16 42.72 -40.67
CA ASP A 105 -15.06 44.19 -40.61
C ASP A 105 -15.03 44.77 -39.19
N ARG A 106 -15.06 43.92 -38.14
CA ARG A 106 -15.07 44.36 -36.74
C ARG A 106 -13.70 44.22 -36.08
N ASP A 107 -13.44 45.10 -35.11
CA ASP A 107 -12.24 45.05 -34.28
C ASP A 107 -12.17 43.74 -33.49
N ASN A 108 -10.98 43.11 -33.43
CA ASN A 108 -10.80 41.81 -32.77
C ASN A 108 -11.25 41.83 -31.30
N ALA A 109 -10.98 42.91 -30.57
CA ALA A 109 -11.42 43.05 -29.18
C ALA A 109 -12.96 43.12 -29.07
N GLU A 110 -13.64 43.80 -29.98
CA GLU A 110 -15.10 43.83 -30.01
C GLU A 110 -15.69 42.46 -30.37
N VAL A 111 -15.05 41.74 -31.30
CA VAL A 111 -15.42 40.37 -31.65
C VAL A 111 -15.30 39.45 -30.44
N PHE A 112 -14.20 39.53 -29.69
CA PHE A 112 -13.98 38.77 -28.46
C PHE A 112 -15.08 39.01 -27.42
N TYR A 113 -15.36 40.28 -27.06
CA TYR A 113 -16.41 40.59 -26.08
C TYR A 113 -17.85 40.34 -26.59
N SER A 114 -18.03 40.24 -27.91
CA SER A 114 -19.32 39.87 -28.48
C SER A 114 -19.64 38.38 -28.33
N LYS A 115 -18.63 37.50 -28.40
CA LYS A 115 -18.76 36.03 -28.40
C LYS A 115 -18.38 35.38 -27.07
N VAL A 116 -19.20 35.63 -26.05
CA VAL A 116 -18.98 35.13 -24.69
C VAL A 116 -19.01 33.60 -24.59
N SER A 117 -19.71 32.91 -25.50
CA SER A 117 -19.79 31.45 -25.50
C SER A 117 -18.46 30.77 -25.84
N GLU A 118 -17.56 31.45 -26.58
CA GLU A 118 -16.26 30.93 -27.05
C GLU A 118 -15.11 31.24 -26.06
N LEU A 119 -15.42 31.54 -24.79
CA LEU A 119 -14.41 31.87 -23.77
C LEU A 119 -13.34 30.78 -23.57
N GLU A 120 -13.68 29.52 -23.83
CA GLU A 120 -12.75 28.37 -23.77
C GLU A 120 -11.57 28.51 -24.74
N GLU A 121 -11.75 29.24 -25.86
CA GLU A 121 -10.68 29.48 -26.84
C GLU A 121 -9.53 30.31 -26.26
N VAL A 122 -9.75 31.06 -25.18
CA VAL A 122 -8.69 31.75 -24.44
C VAL A 122 -7.66 30.75 -23.94
N PHE A 123 -8.12 29.66 -23.34
CA PHE A 123 -7.24 28.63 -22.75
C PHE A 123 -6.53 27.80 -23.82
N TYR A 124 -7.18 27.55 -24.96
CA TYR A 124 -6.53 26.94 -26.10
C TYR A 124 -5.37 27.81 -26.64
N CYS A 125 -5.60 29.13 -26.74
CA CYS A 125 -4.57 30.05 -27.22
C CYS A 125 -3.41 30.14 -26.23
N LEU A 126 -3.68 30.07 -24.93
CA LEU A 126 -2.65 29.95 -23.91
C LEU A 126 -1.85 28.65 -24.09
N GLU A 127 -2.49 27.49 -24.24
CA GLU A 127 -1.78 26.21 -24.40
C GLU A 127 -0.82 26.20 -25.60
N ARG A 128 -1.19 26.81 -26.73
CA ARG A 128 -0.41 26.72 -27.98
C ARG A 128 0.51 27.90 -28.29
N GLN A 129 0.24 29.07 -27.72
CA GLN A 129 0.89 30.32 -28.11
C GLN A 129 1.42 31.13 -26.93
N LEU A 130 1.56 30.51 -25.75
CA LEU A 130 2.09 31.15 -24.55
C LEU A 130 3.46 31.79 -24.77
N GLU A 131 4.38 31.06 -25.40
CA GLU A 131 5.75 31.52 -25.67
C GLU A 131 5.76 32.79 -26.54
N CYS A 132 4.85 32.87 -27.51
CA CYS A 132 4.67 34.04 -28.37
C CYS A 132 4.04 35.23 -27.64
N LEU A 133 3.10 34.97 -26.72
CA LEU A 133 2.39 36.00 -25.94
C LEU A 133 3.28 36.64 -24.87
N ILE A 134 4.15 35.83 -24.25
CA ILE A 134 5.08 36.33 -23.23
C ILE A 134 6.30 36.97 -23.91
N GLY A 135 6.74 36.41 -25.05
CA GLY A 135 7.85 36.92 -25.84
C GLY A 135 9.18 36.50 -25.21
N VAL A 136 9.66 35.32 -25.59
CA VAL A 136 10.94 34.74 -25.11
C VAL A 136 12.15 35.66 -25.36
N GLU A 137 12.05 36.54 -26.36
CA GLU A 137 13.10 37.52 -26.70
C GLU A 137 13.08 38.77 -25.81
N GLN A 138 12.06 38.97 -24.97
CA GLN A 138 11.94 40.14 -24.11
C GLN A 138 12.75 40.00 -22.80
N PRO A 139 13.10 41.13 -22.14
CA PRO A 139 13.78 41.09 -20.85
C PRO A 139 13.01 40.29 -19.81
N PHE A 140 13.74 39.57 -18.98
CA PHE A 140 13.19 38.62 -18.01
C PHE A 140 12.15 39.24 -17.04
N MET A 141 12.34 40.49 -16.60
CA MET A 141 11.35 41.21 -15.79
C MET A 141 10.01 41.42 -16.50
N VAL A 142 10.04 41.64 -17.82
CA VAL A 142 8.83 41.81 -18.63
C VAL A 142 8.14 40.46 -18.82
N GLN A 143 8.90 39.37 -18.93
CA GLN A 143 8.33 38.02 -18.98
C GLN A 143 7.59 37.66 -17.68
N ILE A 144 8.18 37.97 -16.52
CA ILE A 144 7.54 37.80 -15.20
C ILE A 144 6.23 38.60 -15.13
N GLN A 145 6.27 39.89 -15.45
CA GLN A 145 5.07 40.74 -15.40
C GLN A 145 3.97 40.22 -16.32
N ARG A 146 4.33 39.83 -17.55
CA ARG A 146 3.38 39.28 -18.53
C ARG A 146 2.79 37.95 -18.07
N ALA A 147 3.58 37.07 -17.46
CA ALA A 147 3.09 35.81 -16.90
C ALA A 147 2.14 36.04 -15.72
N CYS A 148 2.45 36.97 -14.81
CA CYS A 148 1.57 37.37 -13.71
C CYS A 148 0.25 37.96 -14.20
N GLU A 149 0.27 38.80 -15.25
CA GLU A 149 -0.94 39.35 -15.88
C GLU A 149 -1.84 38.25 -16.46
N LEU A 150 -1.25 37.25 -17.14
CA LEU A 150 -1.98 36.10 -17.67
C LEU A 150 -2.53 35.20 -16.56
N SER A 151 -1.73 34.93 -15.53
CA SER A 151 -2.16 34.16 -14.36
C SER A 151 -3.36 34.82 -13.65
N ASN A 152 -3.28 36.13 -13.39
CA ASN A 152 -4.38 36.89 -12.78
C ASN A 152 -5.66 36.84 -13.63
N ALA A 153 -5.53 36.93 -14.96
CA ALA A 153 -6.67 36.81 -15.86
C ALA A 153 -7.31 35.42 -15.78
N CYS A 154 -6.52 34.34 -15.83
CA CYS A 154 -7.01 32.97 -15.72
C CYS A 154 -7.70 32.72 -14.37
N VAL A 155 -7.08 33.14 -13.27
CA VAL A 155 -7.61 33.02 -11.91
C VAL A 155 -8.92 33.78 -11.76
N ALA A 156 -8.98 35.03 -12.21
CA ALA A 156 -10.18 35.85 -12.13
C ALA A 156 -11.34 35.21 -12.90
N LEU A 157 -11.09 34.67 -14.09
CA LEU A 157 -12.11 33.98 -14.88
C LEU A 157 -12.71 32.78 -14.15
N VAL A 158 -11.86 31.88 -13.63
CA VAL A 158 -12.32 30.64 -13.00
C VAL A 158 -12.96 30.91 -11.63
N ARG A 159 -12.36 31.77 -10.79
CA ARG A 159 -12.94 32.14 -9.49
C ARG A 159 -14.30 32.81 -9.63
N THR A 160 -14.46 33.68 -10.65
CA THR A 160 -15.76 34.31 -10.93
C THR A 160 -16.81 33.30 -11.34
N ALA A 161 -16.43 32.29 -12.13
CA ALA A 161 -17.35 31.21 -12.50
C ALA A 161 -17.76 30.38 -11.28
N MET A 162 -16.81 30.02 -10.41
CA MET A 162 -17.08 29.31 -9.16
C MET A 162 -17.98 30.13 -8.22
N HIS A 163 -17.72 31.42 -8.05
CA HIS A 163 -18.54 32.31 -7.24
C HIS A 163 -19.97 32.41 -7.78
N TYR A 164 -20.12 32.59 -9.09
CA TYR A 164 -21.44 32.65 -9.73
C TYR A 164 -22.22 31.34 -9.50
N ARG A 165 -21.55 30.20 -9.62
CA ARG A 165 -22.16 28.89 -9.35
C ARG A 165 -22.61 28.75 -7.90
N ASN A 166 -21.81 29.22 -6.95
CA ASN A 166 -22.14 29.21 -5.53
C ASN A 166 -23.34 30.12 -5.20
N GLU A 167 -23.37 31.34 -5.76
CA GLU A 167 -24.50 32.27 -5.60
C GLU A 167 -25.80 31.69 -6.18
N HIS A 168 -25.69 30.98 -7.29
CA HIS A 168 -26.83 30.40 -8.02
C HIS A 168 -27.04 28.90 -7.76
N HIS A 169 -26.51 28.33 -6.68
CA HIS A 169 -26.53 26.88 -6.41
C HIS A 169 -27.93 26.23 -6.54
N MET A 170 -29.00 26.95 -6.16
CA MET A 170 -30.40 26.47 -6.26
C MET A 170 -30.90 26.26 -7.70
N TRP A 171 -30.24 26.88 -8.69
CA TRP A 171 -30.58 26.76 -10.11
C TRP A 171 -29.86 25.61 -10.81
N TYR A 172 -28.79 25.09 -10.21
CA TYR A 172 -28.06 23.97 -10.78
C TYR A 172 -28.76 22.66 -10.40
N PRO A 173 -28.90 21.72 -11.34
CA PRO A 173 -29.27 20.36 -11.00
C PRO A 173 -28.24 19.75 -10.05
N SER A 174 -28.63 18.70 -9.31
CA SER A 174 -27.67 17.83 -8.62
C SER A 174 -26.52 17.51 -9.58
N PRO A 175 -25.26 17.54 -9.12
CA PRO A 175 -24.12 17.12 -9.92
C PRO A 175 -24.28 15.62 -10.13
N GLU A 176 -25.01 15.24 -11.18
CA GLU A 176 -25.16 13.87 -11.63
C GLU A 176 -24.45 13.83 -12.99
N GLY A 177 -23.12 13.90 -12.96
CA GLY A 177 -22.28 13.70 -14.14
C GLY A 177 -22.24 14.88 -15.10
N LEU A 178 -22.41 16.12 -14.65
CA LEU A 178 -22.25 17.30 -15.51
C LEU A 178 -20.91 17.99 -15.25
N THR A 179 -20.03 17.95 -16.25
CA THR A 179 -18.71 18.59 -16.20
C THR A 179 -18.86 20.09 -16.43
N PRO A 180 -18.49 20.95 -15.46
CA PRO A 180 -18.44 22.39 -15.66
C PRO A 180 -17.45 22.75 -16.78
N TRP A 181 -17.69 23.83 -17.51
CA TRP A 181 -16.80 24.26 -18.59
C TRP A 181 -15.35 24.53 -18.12
N TYR A 182 -15.14 25.05 -16.92
CA TYR A 182 -13.79 25.29 -16.38
C TYR A 182 -13.03 24.01 -15.99
N CYS A 183 -13.72 22.86 -15.89
CA CYS A 183 -13.11 21.54 -15.64
C CYS A 183 -12.76 20.80 -16.94
N GLN A 184 -13.06 21.37 -18.11
CA GLN A 184 -12.77 20.75 -19.40
C GLN A 184 -11.26 20.60 -19.65
N PRO A 185 -10.83 19.60 -20.43
CA PRO A 185 -9.40 19.35 -20.69
C PRO A 185 -8.68 20.55 -21.30
N LEU A 186 -9.35 21.31 -22.20
CA LEU A 186 -8.77 22.51 -22.82
C LEU A 186 -8.41 23.59 -21.79
N VAL A 187 -9.30 23.80 -20.81
CA VAL A 187 -9.09 24.78 -19.75
C VAL A 187 -7.97 24.33 -18.81
N ARG A 188 -7.99 23.05 -18.40
CA ARG A 188 -6.96 22.47 -17.52
C ARG A 188 -5.56 22.52 -18.15
N ASN A 189 -5.43 22.20 -19.44
CA ASN A 189 -4.16 22.31 -20.14
C ASN A 189 -3.69 23.76 -20.31
N GLY A 190 -4.61 24.69 -20.59
CA GLY A 190 -4.28 26.12 -20.63
C GLY A 190 -3.75 26.62 -19.27
N LEU A 191 -4.43 26.29 -18.18
CA LEU A 191 -3.98 26.62 -16.81
C LEU A 191 -2.60 26.00 -16.49
N TRP A 192 -2.41 24.73 -16.85
CA TRP A 192 -1.13 24.04 -16.67
C TRP A 192 0.00 24.67 -17.48
N SER A 193 -0.26 25.11 -18.71
CA SER A 193 0.77 25.78 -19.54
C SER A 193 1.27 27.07 -18.88
N VAL A 194 0.37 27.88 -18.32
CA VAL A 194 0.74 29.11 -17.59
C VAL A 194 1.50 28.77 -16.31
N ALA A 195 1.03 27.78 -15.54
CA ALA A 195 1.67 27.35 -14.30
C ALA A 195 3.08 26.78 -14.53
N SER A 196 3.25 25.92 -15.54
CA SER A 196 4.56 25.34 -15.90
C SER A 196 5.56 26.39 -16.39
N PHE A 197 5.10 27.39 -17.16
CA PHE A 197 5.95 28.51 -17.57
C PHE A 197 6.35 29.38 -16.37
N MET A 198 5.42 29.70 -15.46
CA MET A 198 5.74 30.42 -14.22
C MET A 198 6.72 29.64 -13.32
N LEU A 199 6.61 28.32 -13.28
CA LEU A 199 7.57 27.45 -12.59
C LEU A 199 8.97 27.52 -13.22
N GLN A 200 9.06 27.51 -14.56
CA GLN A 200 10.34 27.67 -15.25
C GLN A 200 10.99 29.02 -14.90
N LEU A 201 10.21 30.11 -14.94
CA LEU A 201 10.67 31.44 -14.51
C LEU A 201 11.12 31.47 -13.04
N LEU A 202 10.43 30.74 -12.15
CA LEU A 202 10.80 30.63 -10.73
C LEU A 202 12.12 29.86 -10.51
N ASN A 203 12.44 28.90 -11.38
CA ASN A 203 13.68 28.14 -11.28
C ASN A 203 14.88 28.93 -11.84
N GLU A 204 14.64 29.80 -12.83
CA GLU A 204 15.66 30.65 -13.45
C GLU A 204 15.95 31.95 -12.67
N THR A 205 15.10 32.31 -11.69
CA THR A 205 15.17 33.57 -10.91
C THR A 205 16.22 33.60 -9.79
N THR A 206 17.14 32.64 -9.70
CA THR A 206 18.08 32.48 -8.58
C THR A 206 18.98 33.70 -8.26
N GLY A 207 19.00 34.74 -9.10
CA GLY A 207 19.76 35.98 -8.90
C GLY A 207 18.96 37.30 -8.87
N LEU A 208 17.62 37.28 -8.76
CA LEU A 208 16.75 38.47 -8.82
C LEU A 208 16.15 38.91 -7.47
N ASP A 209 15.66 40.17 -7.42
CA ASP A 209 15.10 40.80 -6.22
C ASP A 209 14.02 39.94 -5.54
N MET A 210 14.16 39.73 -4.22
CA MET A 210 13.27 38.91 -3.38
C MET A 210 11.78 39.25 -3.51
N LEU A 211 11.45 40.54 -3.70
CA LEU A 211 10.06 41.02 -3.87
C LEU A 211 9.41 40.48 -5.15
N THR A 212 10.15 40.48 -6.27
CA THR A 212 9.62 39.97 -7.55
C THR A 212 9.41 38.46 -7.51
N ARG A 213 10.26 37.75 -6.77
CA ARG A 213 10.14 36.30 -6.56
C ARG A 213 8.95 35.97 -5.66
N SER A 214 8.72 36.73 -4.58
CA SER A 214 7.53 36.55 -3.72
C SER A 214 6.23 36.87 -4.44
N ASP A 215 6.24 37.90 -5.29
CA ASP A 215 5.08 38.25 -6.09
C ASP A 215 4.76 37.14 -7.10
N LEU A 216 5.76 36.65 -7.85
CA LEU A 216 5.59 35.54 -8.79
C LEU A 216 5.10 34.26 -8.07
N TYR A 217 5.64 33.97 -6.89
CA TYR A 217 5.21 32.85 -6.04
C TYR A 217 3.74 32.96 -5.64
N SER A 218 3.30 34.12 -5.13
CA SER A 218 1.89 34.31 -4.72
C SER A 218 0.90 34.16 -5.87
N HIS A 219 1.29 34.60 -7.08
CA HIS A 219 0.47 34.41 -8.28
C HIS A 219 0.41 32.95 -8.72
N LEU A 220 1.52 32.20 -8.56
CA LEU A 220 1.55 30.78 -8.89
C LEU A 220 0.76 29.96 -7.86
N GLU A 221 0.85 30.28 -6.57
CA GLU A 221 0.11 29.63 -5.49
C GLU A 221 -1.41 29.70 -5.75
N VAL A 222 -1.90 30.89 -6.07
CA VAL A 222 -3.29 31.13 -6.42
C VAL A 222 -3.70 30.40 -7.72
N LEU A 223 -2.82 30.35 -8.72
CA LEU A 223 -3.07 29.62 -9.95
C LEU A 223 -3.10 28.10 -9.73
N ALA A 224 -2.23 27.59 -8.85
CA ALA A 224 -2.17 26.18 -8.48
C ALA A 224 -3.46 25.74 -7.77
N GLU A 225 -3.97 26.53 -6.81
CA GLU A 225 -5.27 26.30 -6.17
C GLU A 225 -6.38 26.14 -7.22
N VAL A 226 -6.53 27.13 -8.11
CA VAL A 226 -7.56 27.11 -9.17
C VAL A 226 -7.39 25.95 -10.14
N SER A 227 -6.15 25.61 -10.49
CA SER A 227 -5.86 24.50 -11.40
C SER A 227 -6.25 23.17 -10.77
N LEU A 228 -5.87 22.94 -9.52
CA LEU A 228 -6.18 21.70 -8.80
C LEU A 228 -7.69 21.56 -8.54
N GLU A 229 -8.40 22.66 -8.27
CA GLU A 229 -9.87 22.67 -8.16
C GLU A 229 -10.56 22.31 -9.49
N ALA A 230 -10.01 22.73 -10.64
CA ALA A 230 -10.52 22.31 -11.94
C ALA A 230 -10.32 20.80 -12.18
N TYR A 231 -9.23 20.21 -11.65
CA TYR A 231 -9.02 18.76 -11.70
C TYR A 231 -9.97 18.00 -10.77
N THR A 232 -10.15 18.42 -9.52
CA THR A 232 -11.07 17.75 -8.59
C THR A 232 -12.49 17.78 -9.11
N GLY A 233 -12.94 18.92 -9.65
CA GLY A 233 -14.25 19.04 -10.30
C GLY A 233 -14.42 18.18 -11.57
N ALA A 234 -13.33 17.85 -12.28
CA ALA A 234 -13.36 16.91 -13.39
C ALA A 234 -13.45 15.45 -12.91
N ILE A 235 -12.73 15.12 -11.83
CA ILE A 235 -12.72 13.79 -11.22
C ILE A 235 -14.11 13.45 -10.67
N THR A 236 -14.72 14.36 -9.87
CA THR A 236 -16.05 14.15 -9.29
C THR A 236 -17.10 13.91 -10.37
N ALA A 237 -17.08 14.73 -11.43
CA ALA A 237 -18.00 14.58 -12.56
C ALA A 237 -17.82 13.24 -13.30
N LYS A 238 -16.59 12.71 -13.41
CA LYS A 238 -16.35 11.38 -14.01
C LYS A 238 -16.80 10.22 -13.11
N ILE A 239 -16.56 10.32 -11.80
CA ILE A 239 -17.00 9.33 -10.82
C ILE A 239 -18.52 9.21 -10.84
N GLU A 240 -19.23 10.33 -10.87
CA GLU A 240 -20.70 10.37 -10.96
C GLU A 240 -21.24 9.75 -12.26
N ARG A 241 -20.48 9.82 -13.36
CA ARG A 241 -20.84 9.16 -14.63
C ARG A 241 -20.55 7.65 -14.64
N GLY A 242 -19.82 7.13 -13.65
CA GLY A 242 -19.31 5.76 -13.67
C GLY A 242 -18.29 5.53 -14.79
N GLU A 243 -17.64 6.58 -15.30
CA GLU A 243 -16.62 6.49 -16.36
C GLU A 243 -15.25 6.09 -15.77
N GLU A 244 -14.39 5.55 -16.63
CA GLU A 244 -12.99 5.29 -16.27
C GLU A 244 -12.27 6.60 -15.91
N HIS A 245 -11.84 6.68 -14.66
CA HIS A 245 -11.20 7.87 -14.08
C HIS A 245 -9.73 7.64 -13.73
N LYS A 246 -9.20 6.41 -13.84
CA LYS A 246 -7.81 6.06 -13.48
C LYS A 246 -6.77 6.93 -14.19
N GLY A 247 -6.83 7.06 -15.52
CA GLY A 247 -5.86 7.89 -16.25
C GLY A 247 -5.94 9.40 -15.91
N LEU A 248 -7.11 9.90 -15.53
CA LEU A 248 -7.28 11.30 -15.11
C LEU A 248 -6.79 11.53 -13.67
N LEU A 249 -6.91 10.53 -12.80
CA LEU A 249 -6.31 10.53 -11.46
C LEU A 249 -4.79 10.50 -11.53
N GLU A 250 -4.20 9.66 -12.39
CA GLU A 250 -2.74 9.60 -12.58
C GLU A 250 -2.20 10.93 -13.10
N GLU A 251 -2.86 11.54 -14.10
CA GLU A 251 -2.49 12.88 -14.58
C GLU A 251 -2.60 13.92 -13.46
N TYR A 252 -3.66 13.87 -12.66
CA TYR A 252 -3.86 14.77 -11.53
C TYR A 252 -2.77 14.62 -10.47
N TRP A 253 -2.46 13.40 -10.03
CA TRP A 253 -1.42 13.16 -9.02
C TRP A 253 -0.05 13.62 -9.52
N ASN A 254 0.35 13.24 -10.74
CA ASN A 254 1.62 13.65 -11.31
C ASN A 254 1.75 15.18 -11.43
N ARG A 255 0.70 15.86 -11.91
CA ARG A 255 0.70 17.33 -12.06
C ARG A 255 0.65 18.04 -10.72
N ARG A 256 -0.15 17.54 -9.78
CA ARG A 256 -0.27 18.07 -8.41
C ARG A 256 1.07 17.96 -7.69
N ASP A 257 1.66 16.78 -7.66
CA ASP A 257 2.88 16.53 -6.90
C ASP A 257 4.04 17.33 -7.49
N ALA A 258 4.16 17.40 -8.83
CA ALA A 258 5.15 18.27 -9.48
C ALA A 258 4.98 19.77 -9.15
N LEU A 259 3.75 20.29 -9.12
CA LEU A 259 3.48 21.70 -8.75
C LEU A 259 3.80 21.97 -7.28
N LEU A 260 3.28 21.13 -6.38
CA LEU A 260 3.40 21.32 -4.94
C LEU A 260 4.86 21.13 -4.48
N ASP A 261 5.58 20.15 -5.02
CA ASP A 261 6.99 19.94 -4.70
C ASP A 261 7.86 21.09 -5.20
N SER A 262 7.59 21.60 -6.40
CA SER A 262 8.33 22.76 -6.93
C SER A 262 8.05 24.03 -6.12
N LEU A 263 6.79 24.28 -5.75
CA LEU A 263 6.43 25.39 -4.86
C LEU A 263 7.11 25.26 -3.50
N TYR A 264 7.15 24.05 -2.95
CA TYR A 264 7.79 23.78 -1.67
C TYR A 264 9.31 23.97 -1.71
N GLN A 265 9.99 23.51 -2.77
CA GLN A 265 11.41 23.78 -2.98
C GLN A 265 11.71 25.28 -3.04
N GLN A 266 10.83 26.07 -3.65
CA GLN A 266 10.96 27.53 -3.66
C GLN A 266 10.81 28.13 -2.27
N VAL A 267 9.86 27.65 -1.45
CA VAL A 267 9.74 28.05 -0.03
C VAL A 267 11.03 27.75 0.74
N LYS A 268 11.65 26.58 0.53
CA LYS A 268 12.97 26.29 1.11
C LYS A 268 14.03 27.30 0.65
N GLY A 269 14.09 27.58 -0.66
CA GLY A 269 15.00 28.56 -1.23
C GLY A 269 14.77 30.00 -0.71
N PHE A 270 13.55 30.39 -0.33
CA PHE A 270 13.30 31.67 0.35
C PHE A 270 13.89 31.69 1.76
N VAL A 271 13.80 30.59 2.48
CA VAL A 271 14.29 30.46 3.84
C VAL A 271 15.82 30.39 3.87
N GLU A 272 16.42 29.62 2.97
CA GLU A 272 17.88 29.53 2.79
C GLU A 272 18.51 30.86 2.32
N ALA A 273 17.80 31.64 1.50
CA ALA A 273 18.28 32.96 1.11
C ALA A 273 18.10 33.99 2.25
N GLY A 274 17.06 33.85 3.08
CA GLY A 274 16.94 34.60 4.35
C GLY A 274 18.07 34.29 5.35
N TYR A 275 18.63 33.08 5.32
CA TYR A 275 19.81 32.66 6.10
C TYR A 275 21.09 33.43 5.73
N GLN A 276 21.24 33.87 4.48
CA GLN A 276 22.44 34.61 4.05
C GLN A 276 22.41 36.07 4.51
N ASP A 277 21.23 36.67 4.63
CA ASP A 277 21.05 38.05 5.09
C ASP A 277 21.08 38.19 6.62
N LEU A 278 20.73 37.13 7.36
CA LEU A 278 20.69 37.09 8.83
C LEU A 278 21.79 36.16 9.37
N LYS A 279 22.98 36.71 9.60
CA LYS A 279 24.06 35.98 10.30
C LYS A 279 23.58 35.47 11.67
N GLU A 280 23.67 34.16 11.85
CA GLU A 280 23.68 33.38 13.09
C GLU A 280 22.61 33.75 14.15
N GLY A 281 21.54 32.94 14.20
CA GLY A 281 21.02 32.45 15.49
C GLY A 281 19.57 32.72 15.86
N ASN A 282 18.58 32.31 15.06
CA ASN A 282 17.20 32.10 15.56
C ASN A 282 16.46 31.00 14.77
N GLU A 283 16.65 29.73 15.15
CA GLU A 283 15.88 28.59 14.62
C GLU A 283 14.35 28.81 14.77
N GLU A 284 13.91 29.41 15.87
CA GLU A 284 12.49 29.73 16.14
C GLU A 284 11.90 30.76 15.16
N GLN A 285 12.67 31.76 14.73
CA GLN A 285 12.20 32.75 13.74
C GLN A 285 12.13 32.15 12.34
N ASN A 286 13.02 31.21 12.04
CA ASN A 286 13.02 30.48 10.77
C ASN A 286 11.83 29.51 10.69
N GLU A 287 11.50 28.83 11.79
CA GLU A 287 10.27 28.05 11.90
C GLU A 287 9.02 28.91 11.72
N GLU A 288 9.00 30.13 12.26
CA GLU A 288 7.87 31.04 12.10
C GLU A 288 7.74 31.61 10.67
N ILE A 289 8.86 31.91 10.01
CA ILE A 289 8.90 32.34 8.60
C ILE A 289 8.49 31.19 7.69
N LEU A 290 9.02 29.98 7.92
CA LEU A 290 8.61 28.77 7.22
C LEU A 290 7.11 28.54 7.40
N ARG A 291 6.59 28.60 8.63
CA ARG A 291 5.16 28.41 8.92
C ARG A 291 4.28 29.44 8.22
N LYS A 292 4.71 30.70 8.12
CA LYS A 292 3.97 31.74 7.40
C LYS A 292 3.96 31.48 5.90
N LEU A 293 5.11 31.21 5.30
CA LEU A 293 5.25 30.95 3.86
C LEU A 293 4.62 29.62 3.44
N SER A 294 4.64 28.61 4.31
CA SER A 294 4.04 27.30 4.08
C SER A 294 2.54 27.26 4.39
N SER A 295 1.96 28.29 5.02
CA SER A 295 0.55 28.25 5.46
C SER A 295 -0.45 28.13 4.31
N GLY A 296 -0.24 28.89 3.23
CA GLY A 296 -1.09 28.81 2.04
C GLY A 296 -0.86 27.50 1.27
N LEU A 297 0.41 27.08 1.10
CA LEU A 297 0.75 25.78 0.50
C LEU A 297 0.17 24.60 1.29
N LEU A 298 0.20 24.66 2.62
CA LEU A 298 -0.41 23.66 3.52
C LEU A 298 -1.92 23.58 3.30
N SER A 299 -2.59 24.73 3.14
CA SER A 299 -4.03 24.76 2.89
C SER A 299 -4.41 24.13 1.54
N ILE A 300 -3.59 24.34 0.51
CA ILE A 300 -3.76 23.76 -0.82
C ILE A 300 -3.48 22.25 -0.75
N ALA A 301 -2.36 21.85 -0.16
CA ALA A 301 -1.98 20.44 -0.03
C ALA A 301 -3.00 19.64 0.81
N LYS A 302 -3.57 20.24 1.86
CA LYS A 302 -4.66 19.64 2.66
C LYS A 302 -5.93 19.46 1.83
N ARG A 303 -6.31 20.46 1.01
CA ARG A 303 -7.52 20.40 0.16
C ARG A 303 -7.39 19.37 -0.97
N HIS A 304 -6.17 19.15 -1.47
CA HIS A 304 -5.89 18.35 -2.67
C HIS A 304 -5.16 17.02 -2.38
N GLU A 305 -5.02 16.64 -1.11
CA GLU A 305 -4.38 15.40 -0.67
C GLU A 305 -2.91 15.26 -1.14
N GLY A 306 -2.14 16.37 -1.12
CA GLY A 306 -0.71 16.39 -1.47
C GLY A 306 0.18 15.83 -0.36
N TYR A 307 0.10 14.52 -0.12
CA TYR A 307 0.69 13.87 1.05
C TYR A 307 2.21 14.03 1.17
N GLN A 308 2.96 13.98 0.07
CA GLN A 308 4.41 14.17 0.07
C GLN A 308 4.81 15.57 0.53
N THR A 309 4.13 16.60 0.03
CA THR A 309 4.40 18.00 0.43
C THR A 309 3.99 18.25 1.88
N LEU A 310 2.86 17.69 2.34
CA LEU A 310 2.44 17.77 3.75
C LEU A 310 3.48 17.14 4.68
N TRP A 311 3.98 15.95 4.32
CA TRP A 311 5.01 15.25 5.07
C TRP A 311 6.30 16.07 5.16
N ASN A 312 6.78 16.59 4.03
CA ASN A 312 8.01 17.36 4.00
C ASN A 312 7.89 18.64 4.85
N ILE A 313 6.76 19.37 4.76
CA ILE A 313 6.50 20.55 5.61
C ILE A 313 6.53 20.16 7.09
N CYS A 314 5.92 19.03 7.47
CA CYS A 314 5.92 18.57 8.86
C CYS A 314 7.30 18.13 9.35
N CYS A 315 8.10 17.46 8.52
CA CYS A 315 9.46 17.07 8.86
C CYS A 315 10.38 18.28 9.05
N ASP A 316 10.28 19.27 8.17
CA ASP A 316 11.10 20.49 8.23
C ASP A 316 10.71 21.41 9.39
N LEU A 317 9.41 21.49 9.72
CA LEU A 317 8.93 22.25 10.89
C LEU A 317 9.12 21.50 12.21
N ASN A 318 9.45 20.20 12.16
CA ASN A 318 9.54 19.28 13.31
C ASN A 318 8.33 19.33 14.26
N ASP A 319 7.16 19.72 13.76
CA ASP A 319 5.94 19.92 14.55
C ASP A 319 5.11 18.62 14.57
N THR A 320 5.28 17.84 15.64
CA THR A 320 4.55 16.60 15.85
C THR A 320 3.06 16.82 16.13
N VAL A 321 2.65 18.00 16.62
CA VAL A 321 1.24 18.32 16.89
C VAL A 321 0.51 18.62 15.58
N LEU A 322 1.14 19.38 14.68
CA LEU A 322 0.61 19.64 13.35
C LEU A 322 0.44 18.33 12.56
N LEU A 323 1.44 17.44 12.61
CA LEU A 323 1.38 16.13 11.94
C LEU A 323 0.17 15.31 12.43
N ARG A 324 -0.04 15.23 13.75
CA ARG A 324 -1.16 14.51 14.35
C ARG A 324 -2.51 15.12 13.96
N ASN A 325 -2.62 16.44 13.99
CA ASN A 325 -3.85 17.12 13.56
C ASN A 325 -4.16 16.84 12.09
N LEU A 326 -3.16 16.89 11.21
CA LEU A 326 -3.33 16.59 9.79
C LEU A 326 -3.74 15.12 9.58
N MET A 327 -3.12 14.18 10.30
CA MET A 327 -3.48 12.76 10.23
C MET A 327 -4.95 12.52 10.63
N HIS A 328 -5.48 13.21 11.64
CA HIS A 328 -6.89 13.12 12.01
C HIS A 328 -7.85 13.74 10.98
N GLU A 329 -7.45 14.82 10.31
CA GLU A 329 -8.35 15.58 9.44
C GLU A 329 -8.44 15.00 8.01
N SER A 330 -7.40 14.32 7.52
CA SER A 330 -7.37 13.78 6.16
C SER A 330 -7.79 12.31 6.11
N MET A 331 -9.10 12.07 6.13
CA MET A 331 -9.69 10.74 6.04
C MET A 331 -9.93 10.34 4.57
N GLY A 332 -8.97 9.66 3.95
CA GLY A 332 -9.11 9.02 2.63
C GLY A 332 -9.68 7.59 2.74
N PRO A 333 -10.17 6.98 1.63
CA PRO A 333 -10.88 5.70 1.64
C PRO A 333 -10.05 4.49 2.11
N LYS A 334 -8.71 4.60 2.15
CA LYS A 334 -7.78 3.60 2.70
C LYS A 334 -6.92 4.18 3.86
N GLY A 335 -7.48 5.05 4.70
CA GLY A 335 -6.74 5.69 5.80
C GLY A 335 -5.89 6.90 5.38
N GLY A 336 -6.17 7.51 4.22
CA GLY A 336 -5.64 8.83 3.82
C GLY A 336 -4.16 9.10 4.11
N PHE A 337 -3.84 10.29 4.64
CA PHE A 337 -2.48 10.73 4.96
C PHE A 337 -1.82 9.87 6.03
N SER A 338 -2.57 9.27 6.96
CA SER A 338 -1.98 8.43 8.01
C SER A 338 -1.34 7.18 7.41
N SER A 339 -1.97 6.55 6.42
CA SER A 339 -1.37 5.45 5.65
C SER A 339 -0.06 5.83 4.96
N PHE A 340 0.01 7.05 4.39
CA PHE A 340 1.22 7.58 3.77
C PHE A 340 2.32 7.83 4.79
N VAL A 341 1.99 8.43 5.94
CA VAL A 341 2.92 8.64 7.06
C VAL A 341 3.48 7.29 7.56
N PHE A 342 2.63 6.27 7.66
CA PHE A 342 3.07 4.94 8.07
C PHE A 342 4.05 4.32 7.07
N LYS A 343 3.74 4.40 5.77
CA LYS A 343 4.64 3.94 4.70
C LYS A 343 6.00 4.65 4.78
N GLN A 344 6.00 5.97 4.90
CA GLN A 344 7.23 6.76 4.95
C GLN A 344 8.07 6.49 6.22
N LEU A 345 7.43 6.27 7.38
CA LEU A 345 8.11 5.88 8.62
C LEU A 345 8.66 4.45 8.55
N TYR A 346 7.98 3.55 7.86
CA TYR A 346 8.42 2.18 7.59
C TYR A 346 9.68 2.18 6.71
N GLU A 347 9.64 2.89 5.58
CA GLU A 347 10.79 3.04 4.66
C GLU A 347 12.00 3.67 5.36
N ASN A 348 11.77 4.67 6.21
CA ASN A 348 12.82 5.32 7.00
C ASN A 348 13.30 4.50 8.21
N LYS A 349 12.78 3.28 8.43
CA LYS A 349 13.10 2.38 9.56
C LYS A 349 12.88 3.01 10.95
N GLN A 350 12.00 4.00 11.06
CA GLN A 350 11.70 4.71 12.32
C GLN A 350 10.56 4.02 13.08
N PHE A 351 10.71 2.72 13.35
CA PHE A 351 9.67 1.88 13.95
C PHE A 351 9.23 2.35 15.35
N SER A 352 10.14 2.95 16.13
CA SER A 352 9.82 3.48 17.45
C SER A 352 8.85 4.65 17.42
N LYS A 353 8.95 5.52 16.40
CA LYS A 353 8.01 6.63 16.21
C LYS A 353 6.68 6.12 15.65
N LEU A 354 6.72 5.15 14.74
CA LEU A 354 5.52 4.50 14.19
C LEU A 354 4.66 3.86 15.28
N LEU A 355 5.28 3.06 16.16
CA LEU A 355 4.57 2.38 17.24
C LEU A 355 3.98 3.35 18.27
N ARG A 356 4.64 4.49 18.53
CA ARG A 356 4.09 5.56 19.39
C ARG A 356 2.89 6.26 18.77
N LEU A 357 2.84 6.40 17.44
CA LEU A 357 1.65 6.92 16.74
C LEU A 357 0.48 5.92 16.79
N GLY A 358 0.77 4.64 17.00
CA GLY A 358 -0.23 3.60 17.23
C GLY A 358 -1.06 3.75 18.50
N GLU A 359 -0.66 4.63 19.45
CA GLU A 359 -1.48 4.99 20.61
C GLU A 359 -2.72 5.81 20.21
N GLU A 360 -2.59 6.65 19.18
CA GLU A 360 -3.63 7.59 18.75
C GLU A 360 -4.40 7.08 17.51
N PHE A 361 -3.75 6.29 16.64
CA PHE A 361 -4.29 5.78 15.37
C PHE A 361 -4.32 4.25 15.30
N GLN A 362 -4.91 3.61 16.32
CA GLN A 362 -4.89 2.16 16.48
C GLN A 362 -5.54 1.39 15.30
N GLU A 363 -6.73 1.81 14.85
CA GLU A 363 -7.47 1.11 13.80
C GLU A 363 -6.76 1.22 12.44
N GLU A 364 -6.30 2.43 12.10
CA GLU A 364 -5.61 2.72 10.84
C GLU A 364 -4.25 2.03 10.79
N LEU A 365 -3.47 2.07 11.89
CA LEU A 365 -2.19 1.37 11.97
C LEU A 365 -2.39 -0.14 11.91
N SER A 366 -3.42 -0.70 12.56
CA SER A 366 -3.72 -2.13 12.46
C SER A 366 -4.07 -2.55 11.03
N SER A 367 -4.78 -1.70 10.28
CA SER A 367 -5.11 -1.97 8.88
C SER A 367 -3.87 -1.97 7.97
N PHE A 368 -2.93 -1.05 8.23
CA PHE A 368 -1.66 -0.96 7.52
C PHE A 368 -0.72 -2.13 7.88
N LEU A 369 -0.59 -2.45 9.17
CA LEU A 369 0.28 -3.52 9.66
C LEU A 369 -0.20 -4.93 9.28
N LYS A 370 -1.46 -5.13 8.90
CA LYS A 370 -1.89 -6.40 8.29
C LYS A 370 -1.12 -6.75 7.02
N GLN A 371 -0.67 -5.73 6.27
CA GLN A 371 0.17 -5.89 5.08
C GLN A 371 1.65 -6.05 5.47
N HIS A 372 2.08 -5.45 6.59
CA HIS A 372 3.44 -5.53 7.15
C HIS A 372 3.49 -6.40 8.42
N ARG A 373 3.42 -7.72 8.22
CA ARG A 373 3.34 -8.70 9.33
C ARG A 373 4.54 -8.67 10.27
N ASP A 374 5.71 -8.27 9.78
CA ASP A 374 6.98 -8.14 10.51
C ASP A 374 6.90 -7.22 11.74
N LEU A 375 6.06 -6.19 11.69
CA LEU A 375 5.85 -5.23 12.78
C LEU A 375 4.50 -5.38 13.49
N LEU A 376 3.56 -6.14 12.92
CA LEU A 376 2.21 -6.33 13.46
C LEU A 376 2.25 -6.89 14.89
N TRP A 377 3.07 -7.90 15.15
CA TRP A 377 3.16 -8.51 16.48
C TRP A 377 3.67 -7.54 17.56
N LEU A 378 4.52 -6.57 17.21
CA LEU A 378 4.99 -5.55 18.15
C LEU A 378 3.85 -4.62 18.57
N HIS A 379 3.01 -4.24 17.61
CA HIS A 379 1.83 -3.43 17.87
C HIS A 379 0.80 -4.19 18.71
N GLU A 380 0.56 -5.47 18.42
CA GLU A 380 -0.36 -6.32 19.18
C GLU A 380 0.11 -6.53 20.63
N VAL A 381 1.42 -6.71 20.86
CA VAL A 381 1.99 -6.76 22.22
C VAL A 381 1.79 -5.45 22.96
N PHE A 382 1.99 -4.31 22.28
CA PHE A 382 1.79 -2.99 22.85
C PHE A 382 0.32 -2.76 23.28
N LEU A 383 -0.63 -3.28 22.50
CA LEU A 383 -2.07 -3.22 22.79
C LEU A 383 -2.55 -4.27 23.80
N HIS A 384 -1.65 -5.04 24.41
CA HIS A 384 -1.97 -6.17 25.29
C HIS A 384 -2.79 -7.29 24.63
N GLN A 385 -2.82 -7.37 23.30
CA GLN A 385 -3.46 -8.43 22.53
C GLN A 385 -2.49 -9.60 22.33
N PHE A 386 -2.12 -10.24 23.44
CA PHE A 386 -1.07 -11.25 23.46
C PHE A 386 -1.41 -12.52 22.67
N SER A 387 -2.69 -12.86 22.52
CA SER A 387 -3.11 -14.02 21.72
C SER A 387 -2.98 -13.78 20.22
N SER A 388 -3.40 -12.61 19.73
CA SER A 388 -3.17 -12.18 18.33
C SER A 388 -1.68 -12.09 18.03
N ALA A 389 -0.90 -11.48 18.94
CA ALA A 389 0.56 -11.44 18.82
C ALA A 389 1.19 -12.85 18.72
N SER A 390 0.68 -13.81 19.49
CA SER A 390 1.14 -15.19 19.43
C SER A 390 0.89 -15.80 18.05
N GLU A 391 -0.28 -15.59 17.46
CA GLU A 391 -0.65 -16.09 16.13
C GLU A 391 0.19 -15.43 15.03
N THR A 392 0.36 -14.12 15.08
CA THR A 392 1.22 -13.38 14.14
C THR A 392 2.66 -13.87 14.22
N MET A 393 3.24 -14.04 15.42
CA MET A 393 4.60 -14.57 15.57
C MET A 393 4.73 -16.03 15.13
N HIS A 394 3.69 -16.86 15.37
CA HIS A 394 3.67 -18.26 14.96
C HIS A 394 3.62 -18.38 13.44
N THR A 395 2.77 -17.58 12.78
CA THR A 395 2.70 -17.53 11.32
C THR A 395 3.98 -16.98 10.70
N LEU A 396 4.61 -15.95 11.25
CA LEU A 396 5.92 -15.44 10.79
C LEU A 396 7.05 -16.47 10.92
N ALA A 397 7.01 -17.26 11.99
CA ALA A 397 8.01 -18.30 12.21
C ALA A 397 7.86 -19.49 11.24
N ILE A 398 6.62 -19.77 10.80
CA ILE A 398 6.28 -20.92 9.95
C ILE A 398 6.18 -20.55 8.47
N SER A 399 5.88 -19.29 8.13
CA SER A 399 5.76 -18.84 6.74
C SER A 399 7.07 -19.09 6.01
N GLN A 400 7.07 -20.18 5.25
CA GLN A 400 7.97 -20.43 4.14
C GLN A 400 7.51 -19.56 2.97
N ASP A 401 8.39 -19.27 2.01
CA ASP A 401 8.22 -18.41 0.82
C ASP A 401 7.07 -18.81 -0.14
N GLU A 402 5.84 -19.02 0.35
CA GLU A 402 4.63 -19.27 -0.44
C GLU A 402 3.90 -17.97 -0.83
N SER A 403 4.54 -16.80 -0.74
CA SER A 403 4.06 -15.58 -1.41
C SER A 403 4.73 -15.35 -2.77
N SER A 404 5.38 -16.37 -3.35
CA SER A 404 5.93 -16.30 -4.71
C SER A 404 4.89 -16.61 -5.80
N ILE A 405 3.65 -17.00 -5.47
CA ILE A 405 2.60 -17.30 -6.46
C ILE A 405 1.20 -16.89 -5.96
N SER A 406 0.91 -15.58 -5.85
CA SER A 406 -0.41 -15.00 -6.22
C SER A 406 -0.58 -13.54 -5.77
N GLU A 407 0.21 -12.59 -6.27
CA GLU A 407 -0.21 -11.17 -6.30
C GLU A 407 0.29 -10.54 -7.61
N ALA A 408 -0.38 -10.86 -8.71
CA ALA A 408 -0.46 -9.96 -9.84
C ALA A 408 -1.69 -9.08 -9.60
N GLU A 409 -1.48 -7.92 -8.96
CA GLU A 409 -2.23 -6.65 -9.12
C GLU A 409 -2.04 -5.75 -7.90
N GLU A 410 -0.98 -4.94 -7.89
CA GLU A 410 -1.02 -3.48 -7.72
C GLU A 410 0.45 -2.99 -7.72
N GLY A 411 0.80 -2.17 -8.72
CA GLY A 411 2.16 -1.70 -8.91
C GLY A 411 2.61 -0.81 -7.76
N THR A 412 3.75 -1.13 -7.15
CA THR A 412 4.94 -0.29 -6.91
C THR A 412 5.94 -1.13 -6.10
N ASP A 413 7.15 -1.28 -6.65
CA ASP A 413 8.41 -1.79 -6.07
C ASP A 413 8.52 -3.24 -5.51
N PRO A 414 9.39 -4.08 -6.12
CA PRO A 414 9.73 -5.41 -5.62
C PRO A 414 10.89 -5.33 -4.62
N GLU A 415 10.72 -4.59 -3.53
CA GLU A 415 11.67 -4.55 -2.40
C GLU A 415 11.05 -5.04 -1.09
N ASN A 416 10.03 -5.90 -1.16
CA ASN A 416 9.81 -6.86 -0.09
C ASN A 416 10.96 -7.86 -0.11
N ALA A 417 12.12 -7.44 0.40
CA ALA A 417 13.13 -8.34 0.88
C ALA A 417 12.47 -9.14 2.01
N VAL A 418 11.83 -10.25 1.63
CA VAL A 418 11.40 -11.28 2.57
C VAL A 418 12.64 -11.58 3.39
N LEU A 419 12.65 -11.11 4.63
CA LEU A 419 13.73 -11.37 5.56
C LEU A 419 13.82 -12.88 5.65
N GLU A 420 14.83 -13.46 4.99
CA GLU A 420 15.17 -14.87 5.17
C GLU A 420 15.57 -15.03 6.64
N LEU A 421 14.58 -15.34 7.48
CA LEU A 421 14.77 -15.51 8.90
C LEU A 421 15.74 -16.67 9.11
N THR A 422 16.77 -16.46 9.91
CA THR A 422 17.67 -17.56 10.29
C THR A 422 16.95 -18.55 11.22
N LEU A 423 17.39 -19.81 11.28
CA LEU A 423 16.82 -20.80 12.23
C LEU A 423 16.83 -20.31 13.69
N ALA A 424 17.86 -19.55 14.08
CA ALA A 424 17.95 -18.94 15.40
C ALA A 424 16.89 -17.85 15.64
N GLU A 425 16.58 -17.04 14.64
CA GLU A 425 15.54 -16.01 14.71
C GLU A 425 14.14 -16.63 14.75
N ARG A 426 13.88 -17.69 13.96
CA ARG A 426 12.62 -18.44 14.04
C ARG A 426 12.41 -19.08 15.41
N LYS A 427 13.46 -19.67 16.00
CA LYS A 427 13.41 -20.16 17.39
C LYS A 427 13.10 -19.05 18.38
N ARG A 428 13.68 -17.86 18.21
CA ARG A 428 13.35 -16.71 19.06
C ARG A 428 11.89 -16.31 18.90
N LEU A 429 11.38 -16.23 17.67
CA LEU A 429 9.98 -15.91 17.38
C LEU A 429 9.00 -16.95 17.96
N LEU A 430 9.28 -18.25 17.83
CA LEU A 430 8.46 -19.29 18.44
C LEU A 430 8.49 -19.26 19.97
N ASN A 431 9.65 -18.99 20.57
CA ASN A 431 9.73 -18.81 22.02
C ASN A 431 8.95 -17.57 22.49
N LEU A 432 9.02 -16.46 21.74
CA LEU A 432 8.23 -15.26 22.00
C LEU A 432 6.73 -15.52 21.82
N SER A 433 6.35 -16.27 20.78
CA SER A 433 4.97 -16.72 20.55
C SER A 433 4.48 -17.57 21.73
N LYS A 434 5.28 -18.53 22.22
CA LYS A 434 4.96 -19.32 23.42
C LYS A 434 4.73 -18.44 24.65
N ILE A 435 5.61 -17.46 24.88
CA ILE A 435 5.47 -16.50 26.00
C ILE A 435 4.19 -15.66 25.84
N ALA A 436 3.90 -15.19 24.63
CA ALA A 436 2.69 -14.40 24.34
C ALA A 436 1.40 -15.23 24.54
N ALA A 437 1.36 -16.48 24.06
CA ALA A 437 0.24 -17.39 24.30
C ALA A 437 0.00 -17.62 25.80
N MET A 438 1.07 -17.84 26.57
CA MET A 438 0.99 -18.04 28.02
C MET A 438 0.55 -16.77 28.77
N ALA A 439 0.91 -15.59 28.26
CA ALA A 439 0.51 -14.31 28.84
C ALA A 439 -0.97 -13.98 28.56
N GLY A 440 -1.47 -14.33 27.36
CA GLY A 440 -2.86 -14.06 26.95
C GLY A 440 -3.91 -14.90 27.70
N LYS A 441 -3.59 -16.15 28.05
CA LYS A 441 -4.49 -17.08 28.77
C LYS A 441 -5.88 -17.27 28.12
N ASP A 442 -5.95 -17.26 26.79
CA ASP A 442 -7.18 -17.54 26.03
C ASP A 442 -7.68 -18.97 26.22
N ALA A 443 -8.97 -19.25 26.00
CA ALA A 443 -9.54 -20.59 26.21
C ALA A 443 -8.83 -21.73 25.44
N GLU A 444 -8.14 -21.42 24.34
CA GLU A 444 -7.35 -22.36 23.51
C GLU A 444 -5.84 -22.26 23.76
N PHE A 445 -5.38 -21.59 24.83
CA PHE A 445 -3.96 -21.37 25.06
C PHE A 445 -3.18 -22.68 25.17
N GLU A 446 -3.76 -23.72 25.79
CA GLU A 446 -3.08 -25.01 26.00
C GLU A 446 -2.81 -25.75 24.68
N SER A 447 -3.78 -25.76 23.76
CA SER A 447 -3.61 -26.39 22.45
C SER A 447 -2.62 -25.59 21.59
N LYS A 448 -2.69 -24.25 21.63
CA LYS A 448 -1.74 -23.37 20.94
C LYS A 448 -0.31 -23.53 21.47
N VAL A 449 -0.11 -23.59 22.79
CA VAL A 449 1.21 -23.82 23.39
C VAL A 449 1.76 -25.20 23.01
N LYS A 450 0.93 -26.25 23.06
CA LYS A 450 1.34 -27.60 22.61
C LYS A 450 1.76 -27.59 21.14
N ARG A 451 1.06 -26.86 20.27
CA ARG A 451 1.41 -26.72 18.85
C ARG A 451 2.75 -26.01 18.66
N ILE A 452 2.93 -24.86 19.31
CA ILE A 452 4.19 -24.10 19.27
C ILE A 452 5.35 -24.96 19.80
N GLU A 453 5.11 -25.77 20.82
CA GLU A 453 6.13 -26.67 21.37
C GLU A 453 6.50 -27.81 20.41
N ALA A 454 5.52 -28.38 19.70
CA ALA A 454 5.78 -29.34 18.64
C ALA A 454 6.62 -28.72 17.52
N ASP A 455 6.29 -27.50 17.07
CA ASP A 455 7.06 -26.78 16.05
C ASP A 455 8.48 -26.44 16.53
N LEU A 456 8.66 -26.09 17.81
CA LEU A 456 9.99 -25.91 18.43
C LEU A 456 10.81 -27.20 18.46
N LYS A 457 10.18 -28.35 18.72
CA LYS A 457 10.84 -29.66 18.70
C LYS A 457 11.20 -30.08 17.27
N LEU A 458 10.34 -29.81 16.28
CA LEU A 458 10.66 -30.00 14.86
C LEU A 458 11.88 -29.18 14.43
N LEU A 459 11.99 -27.92 14.83
CA LEU A 459 13.19 -27.11 14.52
C LEU A 459 14.46 -27.64 15.19
N LYS A 460 14.38 -28.24 16.38
CA LYS A 460 15.53 -28.90 17.02
C LYS A 460 15.93 -30.17 16.26
N LEU A 461 14.96 -30.98 15.85
CA LEU A 461 15.20 -32.17 15.03
C LEU A 461 15.84 -31.81 13.70
N GLN A 462 15.40 -30.72 13.05
CA GLN A 462 16.05 -30.22 11.84
C GLN A 462 17.55 -29.93 12.08
N GLU A 463 17.91 -29.28 13.18
CA GLU A 463 19.33 -29.02 13.50
C GLU A 463 20.13 -30.30 13.79
N GLU A 464 19.51 -31.31 14.42
CA GLU A 464 20.13 -32.61 14.67
C GLU A 464 20.35 -33.39 13.37
N ILE A 465 19.36 -33.42 12.48
CA ILE A 465 19.44 -34.04 11.16
C ILE A 465 20.55 -33.40 10.33
N ILE A 466 20.65 -32.06 10.32
CA ILE A 466 21.69 -31.34 9.57
C ILE A 466 23.10 -31.66 10.07
N LYS A 467 23.29 -31.89 11.38
CA LYS A 467 24.59 -32.31 11.95
C LYS A 467 25.01 -33.71 11.50
N LEU A 468 24.05 -34.60 11.29
CA LEU A 468 24.28 -36.01 10.97
C LEU A 468 24.53 -36.26 9.46
N ILE A 469 24.31 -35.28 8.59
CA ILE A 469 24.55 -35.39 7.14
C ILE A 469 26.05 -35.16 6.83
N PRO A 470 26.70 -35.98 5.97
CA PRO A 470 28.15 -35.90 5.75
C PRO A 470 28.63 -34.78 4.81
N SER A 471 27.78 -34.13 4.01
CA SER A 471 28.22 -33.16 2.98
C SER A 471 28.16 -31.69 3.46
N ASP A 472 29.27 -30.95 3.36
CA ASP A 472 29.34 -29.56 3.86
C ASP A 472 28.64 -28.54 2.94
N LYS A 473 28.43 -28.86 1.66
CA LYS A 473 27.75 -27.96 0.70
C LYS A 473 26.22 -28.02 0.78
N GLU A 474 25.65 -29.16 1.17
CA GLU A 474 24.19 -29.26 1.42
C GLU A 474 23.85 -28.70 2.80
N LYS A 475 24.75 -28.77 3.78
CA LYS A 475 24.60 -28.16 5.11
C LYS A 475 24.40 -26.65 5.09
N GLU A 476 25.10 -25.91 4.24
CA GLU A 476 25.02 -24.45 4.21
C GLU A 476 23.69 -23.94 3.64
N ASN A 477 23.18 -24.57 2.58
CA ASN A 477 21.88 -24.22 1.99
C ASN A 477 20.70 -24.72 2.84
N ILE A 478 20.80 -25.92 3.44
CA ILE A 478 19.73 -26.50 4.27
C ILE A 478 19.72 -25.88 5.69
N GLY A 479 20.87 -25.40 6.17
CA GLY A 479 21.01 -24.76 7.48
C GLY A 479 20.34 -23.40 7.62
N GLN A 480 20.00 -22.74 6.50
CA GLN A 480 19.39 -21.42 6.51
C GLN A 480 17.87 -21.46 6.30
N GLN A 481 17.35 -22.46 5.58
CA GLN A 481 15.93 -22.59 5.25
C GLN A 481 15.23 -23.68 6.07
N PRO A 482 14.02 -23.45 6.59
CA PRO A 482 13.28 -24.46 7.31
C PRO A 482 12.70 -25.42 6.26
N LEU A 483 13.03 -26.70 6.36
CA LEU A 483 12.50 -27.69 5.44
C LEU A 483 11.10 -28.10 5.86
N ARG A 484 10.22 -28.40 4.90
CA ARG A 484 8.91 -28.97 5.24
C ARG A 484 9.12 -30.33 5.91
N PRO A 485 8.21 -30.76 6.80
CA PRO A 485 8.29 -32.08 7.42
C PRO A 485 8.46 -33.21 6.40
N ILE A 486 7.84 -33.11 5.21
CA ILE A 486 7.99 -34.07 4.10
C ILE A 486 9.44 -34.11 3.61
N ASP A 487 10.01 -32.94 3.33
CA ASP A 487 11.37 -32.81 2.81
C ASP A 487 12.40 -33.29 3.86
N LEU A 488 12.14 -33.08 5.16
CA LEU A 488 12.94 -33.63 6.26
C LEU A 488 12.88 -35.17 6.31
N ILE A 489 11.70 -35.76 6.17
CA ILE A 489 11.52 -37.21 6.17
C ILE A 489 12.22 -37.84 4.96
N GLU A 490 12.08 -37.25 3.77
CA GLU A 490 12.80 -37.73 2.59
C GLU A 490 14.32 -37.67 2.75
N LEU A 491 14.85 -36.62 3.38
CA LEU A 491 16.28 -36.52 3.69
C LEU A 491 16.71 -37.59 4.68
N CYS A 492 15.89 -37.90 5.68
CA CYS A 492 16.16 -38.98 6.62
C CYS A 492 16.17 -40.36 5.93
N VAL A 493 15.23 -40.62 5.01
CA VAL A 493 15.17 -41.88 4.26
C VAL A 493 16.33 -42.02 3.27
N LYS A 494 16.80 -40.92 2.67
CA LYS A 494 17.98 -40.90 1.78
C LYS A 494 19.30 -41.06 2.56
N GLY A 495 19.32 -40.69 3.84
CA GLY A 495 20.47 -40.82 4.72
C GLY A 495 20.72 -42.28 5.11
N GLN A 496 21.90 -42.81 4.84
CA GLN A 496 22.28 -44.19 5.22
C GLN A 496 22.65 -44.35 6.72
N ASN A 497 22.39 -43.35 7.56
CA ASN A 497 22.73 -43.41 8.99
C ASN A 497 21.54 -43.96 9.80
N SER A 498 21.81 -44.90 10.70
CA SER A 498 20.82 -45.48 11.60
C SER A 498 20.08 -44.42 12.42
N GLU A 499 20.80 -43.42 12.96
CA GLU A 499 20.20 -42.34 13.75
C GLU A 499 19.24 -41.46 12.92
N LEU A 500 19.51 -41.23 11.64
CA LEU A 500 18.62 -40.47 10.75
C LEU A 500 17.29 -41.20 10.50
N SER A 501 17.33 -42.53 10.37
CA SER A 501 16.13 -43.36 10.22
C SER A 501 15.22 -43.28 11.44
N LEU A 502 15.76 -43.10 12.65
CA LEU A 502 14.96 -42.89 13.86
C LEU A 502 14.39 -41.47 13.94
N CYS A 503 15.15 -40.46 13.53
CA CYS A 503 14.67 -39.07 13.48
C CYS A 503 13.45 -38.91 12.57
N ALA A 504 13.29 -39.73 11.52
CA ALA A 504 12.09 -39.71 10.68
C ALA A 504 10.81 -39.99 11.48
N PHE A 505 10.85 -40.94 12.41
CA PHE A 505 9.72 -41.26 13.29
C PHE A 505 9.46 -40.15 14.30
N ASP A 506 10.51 -39.50 14.81
CA ASP A 506 10.39 -38.33 15.69
C ASP A 506 9.72 -37.15 14.94
N VAL A 507 10.05 -36.92 13.67
CA VAL A 507 9.37 -35.91 12.84
C VAL A 507 7.89 -36.23 12.70
N PHE A 508 7.51 -37.49 12.45
CA PHE A 508 6.11 -37.88 12.43
C PHE A 508 5.41 -37.69 13.79
N ALA A 509 6.09 -37.97 14.91
CA ALA A 509 5.54 -37.79 16.26
C ALA A 509 5.17 -36.33 16.55
N TRP A 510 5.95 -35.36 16.06
CA TRP A 510 5.69 -33.93 16.27
C TRP A 510 4.80 -33.28 15.19
N THR A 511 4.37 -34.03 14.17
CA THR A 511 3.38 -33.59 13.18
C THR A 511 1.94 -33.94 13.59
N SER A 512 0.95 -33.28 13.00
CA SER A 512 -0.47 -33.50 13.30
C SER A 512 -0.97 -34.88 12.85
N SER A 513 -2.01 -35.40 13.51
CA SER A 513 -2.67 -36.66 13.12
C SER A 513 -3.17 -36.66 11.67
N SER A 514 -3.63 -35.50 11.17
CA SER A 514 -4.01 -35.31 9.77
C SER A 514 -2.83 -35.51 8.80
N PHE A 515 -1.65 -34.99 9.16
CA PHE A 515 -0.45 -35.16 8.35
C PHE A 515 -0.03 -36.63 8.26
N ARG A 516 -0.08 -37.37 9.37
CA ARG A 516 0.21 -38.81 9.42
C ARG A 516 -0.74 -39.62 8.53
N LYS A 517 -2.04 -39.29 8.56
CA LYS A 517 -3.06 -39.94 7.71
C LYS A 517 -2.84 -39.68 6.22
N CYS A 518 -2.48 -38.45 5.85
CA CYS A 518 -2.23 -38.08 4.45
C CYS A 518 -0.91 -38.66 3.90
N HIS A 519 0.11 -38.83 4.74
CA HIS A 519 1.44 -39.30 4.35
C HIS A 519 1.73 -40.74 4.78
N ARG A 520 0.69 -41.59 4.80
CA ARG A 520 0.81 -43.00 5.18
C ARG A 520 1.88 -43.74 4.38
N SER A 521 1.96 -43.51 3.06
CA SER A 521 2.96 -44.14 2.19
C SER A 521 4.40 -43.83 2.59
N LEU A 522 4.70 -42.59 3.00
CA LEU A 522 6.03 -42.20 3.48
C LEU A 522 6.35 -42.87 4.82
N LEU A 523 5.36 -43.03 5.69
CA LEU A 523 5.53 -43.77 6.95
C LEU A 523 5.79 -45.27 6.68
N GLU A 524 5.11 -45.87 5.70
CA GLU A 524 5.39 -47.25 5.27
C GLU A 524 6.81 -47.40 4.70
N GLU A 525 7.30 -46.41 3.94
CA GLU A 525 8.67 -46.36 3.45
C GLU A 525 9.70 -46.21 4.59
N CYS A 526 9.39 -45.43 5.63
CA CYS A 526 10.25 -45.32 6.82
C CYS A 526 10.37 -46.66 7.56
N TRP A 527 9.28 -47.42 7.68
CA TRP A 527 9.30 -48.76 8.28
C TRP A 527 10.10 -49.76 7.43
N LYS A 528 10.00 -49.69 6.10
CA LYS A 528 10.82 -50.50 5.19
C LYS A 528 12.30 -50.17 5.33
N ASN A 529 12.65 -48.87 5.32
CA ASN A 529 14.02 -48.42 5.53
C ASN A 529 14.55 -48.87 6.90
N ALA A 530 13.77 -48.73 7.98
CA ALA A 530 14.19 -49.20 9.30
C ALA A 530 14.43 -50.72 9.35
N ALA A 531 13.62 -51.51 8.63
CA ALA A 531 13.82 -52.95 8.52
C ALA A 531 15.08 -53.31 7.71
N ASP A 532 15.37 -52.57 6.64
CA ASP A 532 16.53 -52.79 5.75
C ASP A 532 17.89 -52.43 6.41
N GLN A 533 17.90 -51.68 7.52
CA GLN A 533 19.12 -51.27 8.23
C GLN A 533 19.71 -52.38 9.11
N ASP A 534 18.88 -53.30 9.60
CA ASP A 534 19.31 -54.42 10.43
C ASP A 534 19.49 -55.68 9.57
N ASN A 535 20.57 -56.43 9.80
CA ASN A 535 20.88 -57.63 9.03
C ASN A 535 20.16 -58.86 9.64
N TRP A 536 18.86 -58.98 9.38
CA TRP A 536 17.98 -59.98 10.01
C TRP A 536 18.40 -61.42 9.74
N GLY A 537 18.96 -61.70 8.55
CA GLY A 537 19.51 -63.02 8.22
C GLY A 537 20.65 -63.44 9.15
N GLU A 538 21.56 -62.51 9.49
CA GLU A 538 22.69 -62.80 10.40
C GLU A 538 22.21 -62.95 11.85
N LEU A 539 21.29 -62.10 12.31
CA LEU A 539 20.68 -62.21 13.63
C LEU A 539 19.92 -63.53 13.81
N TYR A 540 19.21 -63.98 12.77
CA TYR A 540 18.51 -65.26 12.80
C TYR A 540 19.47 -66.46 12.86
N GLN A 541 20.54 -66.45 12.06
CA GLN A 541 21.56 -67.50 12.11
C GLN A 541 22.32 -67.53 13.45
N ALA A 542 22.60 -66.36 14.04
CA ALA A 542 23.18 -66.25 15.37
C ALA A 542 22.25 -66.84 16.44
N SER A 543 20.95 -66.52 16.38
CA SER A 543 19.95 -67.06 17.32
C SER A 543 19.85 -68.59 17.31
N ILE A 544 19.97 -69.21 16.13
CA ILE A 544 19.90 -70.67 15.96
C ILE A 544 21.20 -71.34 16.38
N SER A 545 22.34 -70.77 15.98
CA SER A 545 23.65 -71.35 16.25
C SER A 545 24.06 -71.27 17.71
N GLU A 546 23.68 -70.19 18.39
CA GLU A 546 24.02 -69.95 19.80
C GLU A 546 22.91 -70.40 20.76
N GLY A 547 21.69 -70.65 20.27
CA GLY A 547 20.56 -71.11 21.08
C GLY A 547 20.17 -70.09 22.15
N TRP A 548 19.96 -68.83 21.75
CA TRP A 548 19.71 -67.71 22.66
C TRP A 548 18.56 -68.00 23.63
N SER A 549 18.79 -67.67 24.90
CA SER A 549 17.72 -67.59 25.89
C SER A 549 16.78 -66.42 25.61
N ASP A 550 15.57 -66.43 26.17
CA ASP A 550 14.60 -65.34 26.04
C ASP A 550 15.20 -63.98 26.46
N ALA A 551 16.08 -63.98 27.48
CA ALA A 551 16.75 -62.78 27.99
C ALA A 551 17.85 -62.25 27.04
N GLU A 552 18.59 -63.12 26.38
CA GLU A 552 19.61 -62.74 25.38
C GLU A 552 18.94 -62.25 24.10
N THR A 553 17.88 -62.93 23.68
CA THR A 553 17.04 -62.50 22.56
C THR A 553 16.50 -61.10 22.80
N LEU A 554 15.97 -60.81 23.99
CA LEU A 554 15.54 -59.46 24.38
C LEU A 554 16.66 -58.42 24.31
N ARG A 555 17.89 -58.79 24.72
CA ARG A 555 19.04 -57.87 24.71
C ARG A 555 19.46 -57.51 23.29
N PHE A 556 19.51 -58.49 22.38
CA PHE A 556 19.84 -58.27 20.98
C PHE A 556 18.71 -57.54 20.25
N LEU A 557 17.45 -57.88 20.51
CA LEU A 557 16.30 -57.19 19.93
C LEU A 557 16.22 -55.72 20.37
N LYS A 558 16.57 -55.38 21.62
CA LYS A 558 16.64 -53.98 22.08
C LYS A 558 17.64 -53.11 21.31
N GLN A 559 18.63 -53.73 20.67
CA GLN A 559 19.62 -53.03 19.85
C GLN A 559 19.17 -52.84 18.40
N THR A 560 18.09 -53.49 17.97
CA THR A 560 17.55 -53.36 16.60
C THR A 560 16.78 -52.05 16.41
N MET A 561 16.79 -51.56 15.17
CA MET A 561 16.11 -50.35 14.74
C MET A 561 14.60 -50.50 14.81
N LEU A 562 14.06 -51.68 14.49
CA LEU A 562 12.62 -51.94 14.60
C LEU A 562 12.10 -51.86 16.04
N PHE A 563 12.89 -52.33 17.01
CA PHE A 563 12.54 -52.20 18.44
C PHE A 563 12.58 -50.74 18.89
N GLN A 564 13.61 -49.98 18.48
CA GLN A 564 13.74 -48.58 18.87
C GLN A 564 12.70 -47.68 18.18
N ALA A 565 12.34 -47.99 16.93
CA ALA A 565 11.27 -47.30 16.22
C ALA A 565 9.90 -47.62 16.84
N SER A 566 9.66 -48.87 17.25
CA SER A 566 8.39 -49.25 17.89
C SER A 566 8.25 -48.68 19.30
N SER A 567 9.33 -48.63 20.09
CA SER A 567 9.31 -47.97 21.40
C SER A 567 9.03 -46.48 21.27
N ARG A 568 9.62 -45.79 20.29
CA ARG A 568 9.36 -44.36 20.09
C ARG A 568 7.95 -44.03 19.59
N CYS A 569 7.32 -44.93 18.82
CA CYS A 569 6.01 -44.68 18.23
C CYS A 569 4.83 -45.18 19.07
N TYR A 570 5.01 -46.26 19.86
CA TYR A 570 3.91 -47.01 20.50
C TYR A 570 4.09 -47.26 22.00
N GLU A 571 5.20 -46.83 22.62
CA GLU A 571 5.34 -46.90 24.07
C GLU A 571 4.37 -45.93 24.76
N SER A 572 3.82 -46.29 25.92
CA SER A 572 2.84 -45.46 26.64
C SER A 572 3.39 -44.10 27.11
N GLU A 573 4.71 -43.90 27.06
CA GLU A 573 5.40 -42.64 27.34
C GLU A 573 5.81 -41.87 26.07
N ALA A 574 5.45 -42.34 24.87
CA ALA A 574 5.80 -41.70 23.61
C ALA A 574 5.12 -40.32 23.49
N GLU A 575 5.93 -39.26 23.50
CA GLU A 575 5.42 -37.90 23.34
C GLU A 575 5.02 -37.64 21.89
N THR A 576 3.72 -37.78 21.58
CA THR A 576 3.15 -37.45 20.28
C THR A 576 2.31 -36.18 20.33
N PHE A 577 2.41 -35.37 19.28
CA PHE A 577 1.54 -34.22 19.10
C PHE A 577 0.23 -34.66 18.47
N GLU A 578 -0.85 -34.66 19.26
CA GLU A 578 -2.23 -34.94 18.82
C GLU A 578 -2.43 -36.34 18.19
N GLY A 579 -3.00 -37.27 18.97
CA GLY A 579 -3.36 -38.62 18.52
C GLY A 579 -2.18 -39.62 18.50
N GLU A 580 -2.49 -40.90 18.70
CA GLU A 580 -1.52 -41.99 18.75
C GLU A 580 -1.22 -42.55 17.35
N PHE A 581 -0.06 -43.20 17.16
CA PHE A 581 0.29 -43.88 15.90
C PHE A 581 -0.65 -45.04 15.58
N ASP A 582 -1.27 -45.64 16.59
CA ASP A 582 -2.25 -46.72 16.46
C ASP A 582 -3.51 -46.33 15.68
N GLU A 583 -3.86 -45.04 15.65
CA GLU A 583 -5.00 -44.55 14.86
C GLU A 583 -4.75 -44.57 13.34
N VAL A 584 -3.48 -44.63 12.92
CA VAL A 584 -3.07 -44.51 11.51
C VAL A 584 -2.48 -45.81 10.99
N LEU A 585 -1.60 -46.44 11.78
CA LEU A 585 -0.92 -47.69 11.45
C LEU A 585 -0.84 -48.56 12.72
N PRO A 586 -1.77 -49.51 12.92
CA PRO A 586 -1.67 -50.42 14.06
C PRO A 586 -0.52 -51.41 13.89
N LEU A 587 0.08 -51.81 15.02
CA LEU A 587 1.17 -52.81 15.04
C LEU A 587 0.74 -54.17 14.46
N ARG A 588 -0.52 -54.58 14.69
CA ARG A 588 -1.10 -55.85 14.23
C ARG A 588 -2.40 -55.67 13.47
N GLN A 589 -2.71 -56.64 12.61
CA GLN A 589 -3.97 -56.69 11.88
C GLN A 589 -5.17 -57.10 12.77
N GLU A 590 -4.93 -57.71 13.94
CA GLU A 590 -5.97 -58.28 14.82
C GLU A 590 -6.58 -57.29 15.84
N ASN A 591 -6.00 -56.10 16.05
CA ASN A 591 -6.52 -55.11 17.03
C ASN A 591 -7.70 -54.24 16.50
N LEU A 592 -8.33 -54.62 15.38
CA LEU A 592 -9.43 -53.86 14.75
C LEU A 592 -10.79 -54.14 15.42
N GLU A 593 -11.00 -53.68 16.66
CA GLU A 593 -12.34 -53.65 17.27
C GLU A 593 -13.15 -52.38 16.93
N LEU A 594 -12.62 -51.45 16.12
CA LEU A 594 -13.34 -50.24 15.71
C LEU A 594 -13.86 -50.33 14.25
N PRO A 595 -15.19 -50.18 13.99
CA PRO A 595 -15.80 -50.50 12.69
C PRO A 595 -15.49 -49.55 11.51
N ILE A 596 -14.65 -48.53 11.69
CA ILE A 596 -14.50 -47.42 10.72
C ILE A 596 -13.32 -47.64 9.75
N LEU A 597 -12.43 -48.61 10.01
CA LEU A 597 -11.17 -48.84 9.26
C LEU A 597 -11.18 -50.08 8.36
N LYS A 598 -12.33 -50.48 7.80
CA LYS A 598 -12.42 -51.67 6.92
C LYS A 598 -11.79 -51.49 5.53
N ASP A 599 -11.43 -50.27 5.13
CA ASP A 599 -10.98 -49.99 3.75
C ASP A 599 -9.46 -49.80 3.57
N SER A 600 -8.60 -50.06 4.57
CA SER A 600 -7.14 -49.95 4.36
C SER A 600 -6.32 -50.95 5.18
N GLY A 601 -6.25 -52.18 4.67
CA GLY A 601 -5.50 -53.30 5.25
C GLY A 601 -3.96 -53.22 5.15
N SER A 602 -3.32 -52.22 5.76
CA SER A 602 -1.87 -52.24 6.01
C SER A 602 -1.57 -51.99 7.49
N SER A 603 -1.17 -53.03 8.22
CA SER A 603 -0.54 -52.96 9.54
C SER A 603 0.98 -52.92 9.38
N VAL A 604 1.72 -52.56 10.44
CA VAL A 604 3.20 -52.65 10.44
C VAL A 604 3.65 -54.08 10.15
N GLU A 605 2.95 -55.08 10.69
CA GLU A 605 3.11 -56.50 10.34
C GLU A 605 2.95 -56.80 8.84
N ALA A 606 1.96 -56.21 8.16
CA ALA A 606 1.75 -56.40 6.73
C ALA A 606 2.84 -55.80 5.85
N ILE A 607 3.51 -54.75 6.34
CA ILE A 607 4.65 -54.11 5.66
C ILE A 607 5.90 -54.99 5.79
N LEU A 608 6.14 -55.56 6.97
CA LEU A 608 7.29 -56.43 7.22
C LEU A 608 7.17 -57.78 6.52
N MET A 609 5.94 -58.28 6.34
CA MET A 609 5.69 -59.47 5.51
C MET A 609 6.21 -59.34 4.06
N GLN A 610 6.45 -58.12 3.57
CA GLN A 610 6.99 -57.85 2.24
C GLN A 610 8.54 -57.80 2.21
N HIS A 611 9.21 -57.88 3.37
CA HIS A 611 10.67 -57.83 3.48
C HIS A 611 11.34 -59.13 3.05
N LYS A 612 12.55 -59.04 2.47
CA LYS A 612 13.27 -60.18 1.87
C LYS A 612 13.60 -61.29 2.87
N ASP A 613 13.90 -60.91 4.11
CA ASP A 613 14.30 -61.83 5.18
C ASP A 613 13.14 -62.24 6.09
N PHE A 614 11.91 -61.79 5.80
CA PHE A 614 10.72 -62.18 6.55
C PHE A 614 10.44 -63.69 6.62
N PRO A 615 10.63 -64.51 5.56
CA PRO A 615 10.33 -65.94 5.65
C PRO A 615 11.21 -66.68 6.67
N ASP A 616 12.43 -66.19 6.93
CA ASP A 616 13.39 -66.81 7.83
C ASP A 616 13.39 -66.12 9.21
N ALA A 617 13.47 -64.79 9.24
CA ALA A 617 13.60 -63.99 10.45
C ALA A 617 12.31 -63.28 10.90
N GLY A 618 11.17 -63.49 10.22
CA GLY A 618 9.93 -62.75 10.48
C GLY A 618 9.40 -62.90 11.91
N LYS A 619 9.64 -64.05 12.57
CA LYS A 619 9.32 -64.22 14.00
C LYS A 619 10.13 -63.29 14.90
N LEU A 620 11.41 -63.07 14.60
CA LEU A 620 12.29 -62.15 15.35
C LEU A 620 11.94 -60.69 15.09
N MET A 621 11.56 -60.35 13.86
CA MET A 621 11.10 -58.99 13.52
C MET A 621 9.79 -58.64 14.24
N LEU A 622 8.84 -59.58 14.29
CA LEU A 622 7.57 -59.39 14.98
C LEU A 622 7.74 -59.33 16.51
N THR A 623 8.62 -60.14 17.09
CA THR A 623 8.92 -60.05 18.53
C THR A 623 9.61 -58.73 18.87
N ALA A 624 10.50 -58.21 18.03
CA ALA A 624 11.15 -56.91 18.22
C ALA A 624 10.11 -55.78 18.36
N ILE A 625 9.11 -55.76 17.48
CA ILE A 625 8.09 -54.72 17.46
C ILE A 625 7.14 -54.85 18.63
N MET A 626 6.69 -56.08 18.92
CA MET A 626 5.80 -56.34 20.05
C MET A 626 6.43 -55.95 21.38
N LEU A 627 7.71 -56.23 21.57
CA LEU A 627 8.40 -55.95 22.82
C LEU A 627 8.76 -54.47 22.98
N GLY A 628 8.83 -53.71 21.88
CA GLY A 628 8.99 -52.26 21.94
C GLY A 628 7.67 -51.51 22.17
N GLY A 629 6.52 -52.07 21.74
CA GLY A 629 5.20 -51.45 21.96
C GLY A 629 4.42 -51.95 23.19
N ALA A 630 4.70 -53.16 23.71
CA ALA A 630 3.95 -53.77 24.80
C ALA A 630 4.68 -53.67 26.15
N GLN A 631 3.93 -53.29 27.19
CA GLN A 631 4.31 -53.42 28.59
C GLN A 631 4.76 -54.87 28.88
N VAL A 632 5.98 -55.04 29.39
CA VAL A 632 6.45 -56.31 29.97
C VAL A 632 5.70 -56.51 31.30
N ASP A 633 4.45 -56.96 31.21
CA ASP A 633 3.63 -57.31 32.37
C ASP A 633 3.93 -58.77 32.74
N ILE A 634 5.15 -59.03 33.25
CA ILE A 634 5.46 -60.30 33.92
C ILE A 634 4.83 -60.25 35.30
N ARG A 635 3.52 -60.51 35.37
CA ARG A 635 2.91 -60.98 36.63
C ARG A 635 3.31 -62.43 36.84
N VAL A 636 4.43 -62.60 37.54
CA VAL A 636 4.79 -63.86 38.21
C VAL A 636 3.61 -64.26 39.09
N GLY A 637 3.17 -65.50 38.97
CA GLY A 637 1.97 -66.02 39.61
C GLY A 637 2.00 -65.94 41.13
N GLU A 638 0.87 -65.49 41.68
CA GLU A 638 0.39 -65.92 42.99
C GLU A 638 -1.02 -66.51 42.80
N GLY A 639 -1.26 -67.64 43.47
CA GLY A 639 -2.34 -68.59 43.21
C GLY A 639 -3.77 -68.13 43.55
N PRO A 640 -4.75 -69.05 43.42
CA PRO A 640 -6.16 -68.71 43.48
C PRO A 640 -6.59 -68.50 44.93
N SER A 641 -7.07 -67.31 45.27
CA SER A 641 -7.80 -67.08 46.51
C SER A 641 -9.31 -67.04 46.25
N LEU A 642 -9.96 -67.97 46.94
CA LEU A 642 -11.36 -68.34 46.97
C LEU A 642 -12.36 -67.20 47.20
N ILE A 643 -13.55 -67.47 46.64
CA ILE A 643 -14.90 -67.09 47.07
C ILE A 643 -14.99 -66.77 48.58
N GLU A 644 -15.38 -65.54 48.91
CA GLU A 644 -16.60 -65.18 49.68
C GLU A 644 -16.95 -63.70 49.49
#